data_AF-A0A2V9Q0R5-F1
#
_entry.id   AF-A0A2V9Q0R5-F1
#
_cell.length_a   1.000
_cell.length_b   1.000
_cell.length_c   1.000
_cell.angle_alpha   90.00
_cell.angle_beta   90.00
_cell.angle_gamma   90.00
#
_symmetry.space_group_name_H-M   'P 1'
#
loop_
_entity.id
_entity.type
_entity.pdbx_description
1 polymer ?
#
loop_
_entity_poly.entity_id
_entity_poly.type
_entity_poly.pdbx_seq_one_letter_code
_entity_poly.pdbx_strand_id
1 'polypeptide(L)'
;MFQRLRIIAILLWPLTCLVAQDIDSVPSPQKRNLASIADEITDSAERSAFLQLFKPASPGEMRTRAEAFLARFPQSGFLAQAYEVAARGCFDLGEYEQGLGHAQQSLTLLPENPLLLVPVADVEARQNLSSAAIGHADEALGGLDRFARAASVREEDWPNVKQRLKSTANFAKGRALLQEALAQPAGEGRKQLLKKSEAALLEAQHFSHQDLEIAYVLGLAQFSSGRTLEASSNFAASYRGGGELAPKALESLQAIYRLLYPKPTVSFETFAQQAGDRWAAALQNSNKATEKQVPARPAAVSYFGSDSCRACHAAIYQHWSESGMSKMFRPYASQNIIGDFKNKEFYLGDEPEYRGGKLELKRGPDRHLFARMAVRENRHYFDILQSDGKWHSYPVDYTIGSKFEQAYATKLPNGEIHVFPMQYNFLHKQWVNFWKVIDGPGSERADPRTWERLDASTSYQAICAVCHTSQLRNTKRGGFDVNNVEFKEPGIDCEMCHGPSGGHVLEMSEHEYHPKEPLDPPVNFHKIDSRKFVAICAQCHMQSAIRNPGPDGELNYISSGEFFGDRLRQPFGEFSRKGFYKDGRFRQTTFIVEALERSRCFKKAEVSCGSCHDPHSDDSASNPTSLRFRDQPDLMCTGCHNQFRDPVAITQHSHHPAESEASRCISCHMPRIMDALLFRARYHQIDD
;
A
#
# COMPACT_ATOMS: atom_id res chain seq x y z
N MET A 1 0.28 -0.12 -39.81
CA MET A 1 1.28 0.92 -40.15
C MET A 1 0.74 2.24 -39.64
N PHE A 2 0.86 2.47 -38.34
CA PHE A 2 0.21 3.56 -37.61
C PHE A 2 1.26 4.24 -36.72
N GLN A 3 1.95 5.24 -37.25
CA GLN A 3 2.79 6.16 -36.50
C GLN A 3 1.97 7.43 -36.23
N ARG A 4 1.26 7.48 -35.09
CA ARG A 4 0.92 8.73 -34.38
C ARG A 4 0.70 8.44 -32.89
N LEU A 5 1.77 8.12 -32.17
CA LEU A 5 1.86 8.43 -30.75
C LEU A 5 1.87 9.96 -30.62
N ARG A 6 0.69 10.57 -30.46
CA ARG A 6 0.59 11.89 -29.85
C ARG A 6 0.88 11.74 -28.37
N ILE A 7 2.18 11.71 -28.09
CA ILE A 7 2.84 12.43 -26.99
C ILE A 7 2.11 12.25 -25.64
N ILE A 8 2.55 11.24 -24.88
CA ILE A 8 2.64 11.35 -23.43
C ILE A 8 3.85 12.27 -23.15
N ALA A 9 3.72 13.57 -23.43
CA ALA A 9 4.63 14.56 -22.85
C ALA A 9 4.14 14.77 -21.43
N ILE A 10 4.62 13.96 -20.50
CA ILE A 10 4.68 14.40 -19.12
C ILE A 10 5.78 15.47 -19.12
N LEU A 11 5.38 16.71 -18.87
CA LEU A 11 6.27 17.83 -18.60
C LEU A 11 7.21 17.42 -17.46
N LEU A 12 8.49 17.18 -17.77
CA LEU A 12 9.53 16.82 -16.80
C LEU A 12 10.69 17.80 -16.94
N TRP A 13 10.79 18.73 -15.99
CA TRP A 13 11.81 19.78 -15.91
C TRP A 13 12.24 20.03 -14.44
N PRO A 14 13.36 20.74 -14.19
CA PRO A 14 14.49 20.27 -13.39
C PRO A 14 14.20 20.21 -11.88
N LEU A 15 14.73 19.16 -11.25
CA LEU A 15 14.84 19.05 -9.80
C LEU A 15 15.65 20.22 -9.24
N THR A 16 15.02 21.08 -8.44
CA THR A 16 15.72 22.03 -7.57
C THR A 16 16.22 21.31 -6.32
N CYS A 17 17.49 21.52 -5.99
CA CYS A 17 18.13 21.02 -4.78
C CYS A 17 17.53 21.67 -3.53
N LEU A 18 16.77 20.94 -2.71
CA LEU A 18 16.51 21.30 -1.31
C LEU A 18 16.36 20.03 -0.44
N VAL A 19 17.29 19.92 0.51
CA VAL A 19 17.33 19.24 1.83
C VAL A 19 16.43 18.00 2.07
N ALA A 20 17.09 16.87 2.42
CA ALA A 20 16.52 15.66 3.03
C ALA A 20 15.85 15.99 4.40
N GLN A 21 14.90 15.28 5.02
CA GLN A 21 14.43 13.89 5.03
C GLN A 21 12.95 13.92 5.47
N ASP A 22 12.13 13.02 4.95
CA ASP A 22 11.14 12.29 5.77
C ASP A 22 11.44 10.82 5.47
N ILE A 23 12.04 10.13 6.44
CA ILE A 23 12.34 8.70 6.31
C ILE A 23 11.03 7.93 6.41
N ASP A 24 11.01 6.77 5.77
CA ASP A 24 9.91 5.80 5.67
C ASP A 24 9.06 5.58 6.94
N SER A 25 9.46 6.04 8.13
CA SER A 25 8.76 5.89 9.41
C SER A 25 7.46 6.69 9.54
N VAL A 26 7.28 7.81 8.84
CA VAL A 26 6.00 8.53 8.76
C VAL A 26 5.70 8.83 7.28
N PRO A 27 4.87 8.01 6.61
CA PRO A 27 4.46 8.29 5.22
C PRO A 27 3.61 9.56 5.16
N SER A 28 4.28 10.71 5.05
CA SER A 28 3.68 12.03 4.91
C SER A 28 3.50 12.37 3.42
N PRO A 29 2.53 13.24 3.07
CA PRO A 29 2.47 13.85 1.74
C PRO A 29 3.61 14.87 1.51
N GLN A 30 4.23 15.38 2.57
CA GLN A 30 5.21 16.47 2.49
C GLN A 30 6.61 15.94 2.13
N LYS A 31 7.32 16.65 1.23
CA LYS A 31 8.75 16.49 0.90
C LYS A 31 9.23 15.09 0.44
N ARG A 32 8.52 14.41 -0.47
CA ARG A 32 9.04 13.22 -1.17
C ARG A 32 10.08 13.62 -2.24
N ASN A 33 11.29 13.07 -2.19
CA ASN A 33 12.36 13.38 -3.14
C ASN A 33 13.09 12.13 -3.65
N LEU A 34 13.07 11.88 -4.95
CA LEU A 34 13.81 10.79 -5.62
C LEU A 34 15.32 10.84 -5.36
N ALA A 35 15.88 12.02 -5.07
CA ALA A 35 17.29 12.18 -4.71
C ALA A 35 17.65 11.39 -3.44
N SER A 36 16.73 11.25 -2.48
CA SER A 36 16.96 10.53 -1.23
C SER A 36 17.22 9.04 -1.43
N ILE A 37 16.61 8.44 -2.46
CA ILE A 37 16.80 7.03 -2.81
C ILE A 37 18.12 6.85 -3.55
N ALA A 38 18.47 7.81 -4.42
CA ALA A 38 19.76 7.82 -5.09
C ALA A 38 20.94 8.01 -4.12
N ASP A 39 20.73 8.68 -2.99
CA ASP A 39 21.71 8.80 -1.90
C ASP A 39 22.09 7.45 -1.28
N GLU A 40 21.24 6.42 -1.41
CA GLU A 40 21.54 5.06 -0.93
C GLU A 40 22.54 4.31 -1.82
N ILE A 41 22.77 4.78 -3.05
CA ILE A 41 23.72 4.17 -3.98
C ILE A 41 25.13 4.63 -3.60
N THR A 42 25.90 3.74 -2.96
CA THR A 42 27.26 4.03 -2.50
C THR A 42 28.28 4.13 -3.64
N ASP A 43 28.06 3.41 -4.74
CA ASP A 43 28.90 3.52 -5.94
C ASP A 43 28.55 4.81 -6.68
N SER A 44 29.48 5.76 -6.75
CA SER A 44 29.26 7.06 -7.38
C SER A 44 28.96 6.96 -8.88
N ALA A 45 29.48 5.94 -9.57
CA ALA A 45 29.22 5.70 -10.97
C ALA A 45 27.83 5.09 -11.20
N GLU A 46 27.40 4.15 -10.35
CA GLU A 46 26.03 3.62 -10.36
C GLU A 46 25.04 4.74 -10.07
N ARG A 47 25.31 5.55 -9.03
CA ARG A 47 24.46 6.68 -8.62
C ARG A 47 24.28 7.68 -9.76
N SER A 48 25.37 8.07 -10.40
CA SER A 48 25.34 8.98 -11.53
C SER A 48 24.53 8.39 -12.69
N ALA A 49 24.75 7.12 -13.05
CA ALA A 49 24.01 6.46 -14.11
C ALA A 49 22.50 6.32 -13.80
N PHE A 50 22.14 6.00 -12.55
CA PHE A 50 20.76 5.94 -12.09
C PHE A 50 20.06 7.29 -12.23
N LEU A 51 20.68 8.38 -11.77
CA LEU A 51 20.13 9.74 -11.90
C LEU A 51 19.94 10.15 -13.37
N GLN A 52 20.75 9.63 -14.29
CA GLN A 52 20.63 9.91 -15.72
C GLN A 52 19.42 9.23 -16.38
N LEU A 53 18.88 8.15 -15.79
CA LEU A 53 17.67 7.48 -16.28
C LEU A 53 16.45 8.41 -16.27
N PHE A 54 16.39 9.34 -15.32
CA PHE A 54 15.25 10.24 -15.13
C PHE A 54 15.42 11.60 -15.80
N LYS A 55 16.55 11.84 -16.49
CA LYS A 55 16.74 13.08 -17.24
C LYS A 55 15.97 13.03 -18.56
N PRO A 56 15.35 14.15 -18.98
CA PRO A 56 14.70 14.24 -20.29
C PRO A 56 15.64 13.81 -21.42
N ALA A 57 15.14 12.97 -22.32
CA ALA A 57 15.85 12.47 -23.48
C ALA A 57 14.85 11.96 -24.54
N SER A 58 15.31 11.75 -25.77
CA SER A 58 14.49 11.09 -26.79
C SER A 58 14.24 9.61 -26.42
N PRO A 59 13.17 8.96 -26.92
CA PRO A 59 12.89 7.55 -26.60
C PRO A 59 14.06 6.60 -26.85
N GLY A 60 14.81 6.79 -27.95
CA GLY A 60 16.00 5.98 -28.26
C GLY A 60 17.15 6.19 -27.27
N GLU A 61 17.37 7.43 -26.81
CA GLU A 61 18.37 7.72 -25.79
C GLU A 61 17.95 7.19 -24.41
N MET A 62 16.66 7.27 -24.06
CA MET A 62 16.12 6.70 -22.83
C MET A 62 16.39 5.20 -22.77
N ARG A 63 16.02 4.46 -23.84
CA ARG A 63 16.29 3.03 -23.98
C ARG A 63 17.78 2.74 -23.85
N THR A 64 18.60 3.44 -24.62
CA THR A 64 20.07 3.24 -24.63
C THR A 64 20.70 3.45 -23.24
N ARG A 65 20.29 4.51 -22.52
CA ARG A 65 20.78 4.77 -21.14
C ARG A 65 20.34 3.67 -20.18
N ALA A 66 19.09 3.23 -20.28
CA ALA A 66 18.56 2.15 -19.45
C ALA A 66 19.27 0.82 -19.70
N GLU A 67 19.43 0.42 -20.96
CA GLU A 67 20.17 -0.79 -21.34
C GLU A 67 21.63 -0.73 -20.89
N ALA A 68 22.29 0.44 -21.03
CA ALA A 68 23.64 0.64 -20.53
C ALA A 68 23.73 0.52 -19.00
N PHE A 69 22.74 1.03 -18.27
CA PHE A 69 22.64 0.85 -16.82
C PHE A 69 22.51 -0.63 -16.45
N LEU A 70 21.57 -1.34 -17.08
CA LEU A 70 21.33 -2.76 -16.85
C LEU A 70 22.56 -3.63 -17.14
N ALA A 71 23.29 -3.33 -18.22
CA ALA A 71 24.50 -4.05 -18.60
C ALA A 71 25.67 -3.77 -17.64
N ARG A 72 25.81 -2.52 -17.19
CA ARG A 72 26.93 -2.10 -16.32
C ARG A 72 26.70 -2.48 -14.86
N PHE A 73 25.45 -2.46 -14.39
CA PHE A 73 25.08 -2.69 -13.00
C PHE A 73 24.02 -3.80 -12.85
N PRO A 74 24.29 -5.03 -13.32
CA PRO A 74 23.31 -6.14 -13.30
C PRO A 74 22.95 -6.62 -11.89
N GLN A 75 23.66 -6.13 -10.88
CA GLN A 75 23.43 -6.44 -9.46
C GLN A 75 22.83 -5.25 -8.70
N SER A 76 22.42 -4.19 -9.40
CA SER A 76 21.81 -3.01 -8.80
C SER A 76 20.52 -3.36 -8.04
N GLY A 77 20.21 -2.63 -6.97
CA GLY A 77 18.89 -2.66 -6.33
C GLY A 77 17.80 -1.91 -7.11
N PHE A 78 18.16 -1.28 -8.24
CA PHE A 78 17.32 -0.35 -9.01
C PHE A 78 17.01 -0.83 -10.43
N LEU A 79 17.11 -2.14 -10.67
CA LEU A 79 16.84 -2.74 -11.97
C LEU A 79 15.40 -2.49 -12.43
N ALA A 80 14.43 -2.49 -11.51
CA ALA A 80 13.01 -2.29 -11.85
C ALA A 80 12.77 -0.94 -12.56
N GLN A 81 13.38 0.13 -12.07
CA GLN A 81 13.28 1.48 -12.64
C GLN A 81 14.00 1.56 -14.00
N ALA A 82 15.18 0.92 -14.12
CA ALA A 82 15.88 0.87 -15.40
C ALA A 82 15.08 0.10 -16.46
N TYR A 83 14.53 -1.06 -16.11
CA TYR A 83 13.63 -1.81 -17.00
C TYR A 83 12.37 -1.03 -17.37
N GLU A 84 11.79 -0.26 -16.43
CA GLU A 84 10.65 0.61 -16.71
C GLU A 84 11.01 1.67 -17.77
N VAL A 85 12.15 2.35 -17.61
CA VAL A 85 12.60 3.37 -18.57
C VAL A 85 12.88 2.76 -19.95
N ALA A 86 13.50 1.57 -20.00
CA ALA A 86 13.70 0.83 -21.25
C ALA A 86 12.36 0.48 -21.92
N ALA A 87 11.41 -0.06 -21.16
CA ALA A 87 10.09 -0.44 -21.66
C ALA A 87 9.34 0.76 -22.27
N ARG A 88 9.32 1.90 -21.56
CA ARG A 88 8.71 3.15 -22.06
C ARG A 88 9.38 3.63 -23.35
N GLY A 89 10.72 3.62 -23.40
CA GLY A 89 11.47 3.96 -24.61
C GLY A 89 11.10 3.08 -25.81
N CYS A 90 11.02 1.75 -25.61
CA CYS A 90 10.57 0.81 -26.65
C CYS A 90 9.13 1.07 -27.10
N PHE A 91 8.20 1.31 -26.17
CA PHE A 91 6.79 1.59 -26.51
C PHE A 91 6.65 2.85 -27.37
N ASP A 92 7.38 3.92 -27.03
CA ASP A 92 7.38 5.17 -27.79
C ASP A 92 8.02 5.04 -29.17
N LEU A 93 8.94 4.07 -29.36
CA LEU A 93 9.53 3.70 -30.65
C LEU A 93 8.68 2.73 -31.47
N GLY A 94 7.63 2.13 -30.89
CA GLY A 94 6.82 1.09 -31.52
C GLY A 94 7.45 -0.32 -31.46
N GLU A 95 8.49 -0.52 -30.65
CA GLU A 95 9.19 -1.79 -30.44
C GLU A 95 8.49 -2.63 -29.35
N TYR A 96 7.24 -3.01 -29.61
CA TYR A 96 6.34 -3.54 -28.58
C TYR A 96 6.81 -4.84 -27.92
N GLU A 97 7.35 -5.79 -28.68
CA GLU A 97 7.82 -7.07 -28.15
C GLU A 97 8.98 -6.87 -27.15
N GLN A 98 9.97 -6.08 -27.53
CA GLN A 98 11.09 -5.73 -26.65
C GLN A 98 10.62 -4.93 -25.43
N GLY A 99 9.71 -3.97 -25.64
CA GLY A 99 9.12 -3.18 -24.56
C GLY A 99 8.36 -4.03 -23.53
N LEU A 100 7.57 -5.00 -23.98
CA LEU A 100 6.88 -5.96 -23.11
C LEU A 100 7.87 -6.84 -22.36
N GLY A 101 8.97 -7.25 -23.01
CA GLY A 101 10.06 -7.98 -22.36
C GLY A 101 10.68 -7.20 -21.20
N HIS A 102 11.01 -5.92 -21.40
CA HIS A 102 11.50 -5.06 -20.33
C HIS A 102 10.44 -4.81 -19.25
N ALA A 103 9.18 -4.56 -19.63
CA ALA A 103 8.11 -4.34 -18.68
C ALA A 103 7.89 -5.56 -17.77
N GLN A 104 7.94 -6.78 -18.32
CA GLN A 104 7.85 -8.02 -17.55
C GLN A 104 8.96 -8.11 -16.49
N GLN A 105 10.20 -7.75 -16.84
CA GLN A 105 11.31 -7.74 -15.89
C GLN A 105 11.08 -6.70 -14.78
N SER A 106 10.61 -5.50 -15.13
CA SER A 106 10.28 -4.46 -14.15
C SER A 106 9.17 -4.92 -13.18
N LEU A 107 8.06 -5.42 -13.72
CA LEU A 107 6.88 -5.85 -12.95
C LEU A 107 7.13 -7.14 -12.13
N THR A 108 8.11 -7.96 -12.53
CA THR A 108 8.56 -9.10 -11.70
C THR A 108 9.20 -8.62 -10.40
N LEU A 109 9.93 -7.49 -10.44
CA LEU A 109 10.60 -6.91 -9.28
C LEU A 109 9.66 -6.01 -8.47
N LEU A 110 8.88 -5.16 -9.14
CA LEU A 110 7.93 -4.23 -8.51
C LEU A 110 6.58 -4.27 -9.26
N PRO A 111 5.70 -5.23 -8.93
CA PRO A 111 4.44 -5.43 -9.65
C PRO A 111 3.45 -4.27 -9.45
N GLU A 112 3.50 -3.56 -8.32
CA GLU A 112 2.57 -2.48 -7.99
C GLU A 112 2.97 -1.14 -8.66
N ASN A 113 3.08 -1.13 -9.99
CA ASN A 113 3.43 0.06 -10.77
C ASN A 113 2.32 0.43 -11.77
N PRO A 114 1.27 1.15 -11.34
CA PRO A 114 0.18 1.53 -12.24
C PRO A 114 0.66 2.40 -13.42
N LEU A 115 1.74 3.18 -13.25
CA LEU A 115 2.26 4.02 -14.33
C LEU A 115 2.88 3.20 -15.48
N LEU A 116 3.33 1.97 -15.21
CA LEU A 116 3.83 1.03 -16.21
C LEU A 116 2.74 0.04 -16.67
N LEU A 117 1.87 -0.42 -15.76
CA LEU A 117 0.79 -1.35 -16.10
C LEU A 117 -0.18 -0.79 -17.14
N VAL A 118 -0.49 0.52 -17.10
CA VAL A 118 -1.37 1.15 -18.09
C VAL A 118 -0.84 1.03 -19.53
N PRO A 119 0.39 1.49 -19.85
CA PRO A 119 0.92 1.34 -21.20
C PRO A 119 1.14 -0.13 -21.59
N VAL A 120 1.49 -1.02 -20.64
CA VAL A 120 1.57 -2.47 -20.90
C VAL A 120 0.22 -3.01 -21.37
N ALA A 121 -0.86 -2.73 -20.65
CA ALA A 121 -2.20 -3.21 -21.00
C ALA A 121 -2.65 -2.69 -22.38
N ASP A 122 -2.36 -1.41 -22.70
CA ASP A 122 -2.67 -0.86 -24.03
C ASP A 122 -1.88 -1.56 -25.14
N VAL A 123 -0.58 -1.79 -24.94
CA VAL A 123 0.26 -2.53 -25.90
C VAL A 123 -0.21 -3.97 -26.07
N GLU A 124 -0.50 -4.68 -24.99
CA GLU A 124 -1.03 -6.05 -25.02
C GLU A 124 -2.36 -6.13 -25.78
N ALA A 125 -3.28 -5.18 -25.54
CA ALA A 125 -4.55 -5.12 -26.26
C ALA A 125 -4.36 -4.88 -27.78
N ARG A 126 -3.35 -4.11 -28.18
CA ARG A 126 -3.00 -3.88 -29.60
C ARG A 126 -2.37 -5.11 -30.25
N GLN A 127 -1.61 -5.89 -29.47
CA GLN A 127 -0.97 -7.12 -29.92
C GLN A 127 -1.89 -8.36 -29.84
N ASN A 128 -3.19 -8.17 -29.55
CA ASN A 128 -4.19 -9.24 -29.37
C ASN A 128 -3.87 -10.21 -28.22
N LEU A 129 -3.17 -9.74 -27.19
CA LEU A 129 -2.89 -10.47 -25.95
C LEU A 129 -4.00 -10.21 -24.93
N SER A 130 -5.25 -10.54 -25.29
CA SER A 130 -6.43 -10.01 -24.59
C SER A 130 -6.51 -10.37 -23.10
N SER A 131 -6.22 -11.61 -22.73
CA SER A 131 -6.27 -12.03 -21.32
C SER A 131 -5.22 -11.31 -20.46
N ALA A 132 -4.02 -11.03 -21.00
CA ALA A 132 -2.99 -10.28 -20.29
C ALA A 132 -3.38 -8.81 -20.15
N ALA A 133 -3.87 -8.21 -21.25
CA ALA A 133 -4.33 -6.83 -21.25
C ALA A 133 -5.45 -6.56 -20.23
N ILE A 134 -6.42 -7.48 -20.11
CA ILE A 134 -7.50 -7.38 -19.12
C ILE A 134 -6.92 -7.43 -17.69
N GLY A 135 -6.03 -8.38 -17.42
CA GLY A 135 -5.38 -8.55 -16.12
C GLY A 135 -4.58 -7.30 -15.70
N HIS A 136 -3.68 -6.84 -16.55
CA HIS A 136 -2.87 -5.65 -16.26
C HIS A 136 -3.70 -4.36 -16.20
N ALA A 137 -4.77 -4.24 -16.99
CA ALA A 137 -5.68 -3.09 -16.87
C ALA A 137 -6.41 -3.08 -15.51
N ASP A 138 -6.86 -4.24 -15.02
CA ASP A 138 -7.50 -4.35 -13.70
C ASP A 138 -6.53 -4.03 -12.57
N GLU A 139 -5.30 -4.55 -12.65
CA GLU A 139 -4.24 -4.21 -11.69
C GLU A 139 -3.88 -2.72 -11.74
N ALA A 140 -3.81 -2.12 -12.93
CA ALA A 140 -3.56 -0.69 -13.10
C ALA A 140 -4.67 0.16 -12.46
N LEU A 141 -5.93 -0.15 -12.73
CA LEU A 141 -7.08 0.59 -12.17
C LEU A 141 -7.09 0.51 -10.64
N GLY A 142 -6.90 -0.70 -10.08
CA GLY A 142 -6.78 -0.89 -8.64
C GLY A 142 -5.55 -0.20 -8.04
N GLY A 143 -4.45 -0.13 -8.77
CA GLY A 143 -3.25 0.61 -8.39
C GLY A 143 -3.48 2.13 -8.36
N LEU A 144 -4.13 2.69 -9.38
CA LEU A 144 -4.45 4.12 -9.47
C LEU A 144 -5.34 4.59 -8.32
N ASP A 145 -6.19 3.72 -7.77
CA ASP A 145 -7.04 4.04 -6.63
C ASP A 145 -6.38 3.86 -5.27
N ARG A 146 -5.42 2.94 -5.16
CA ARG A 146 -4.75 2.66 -3.87
C ARG A 146 -3.45 3.43 -3.68
N PHE A 147 -2.79 3.89 -4.74
CA PHE A 147 -1.52 4.60 -4.63
C PHE A 147 -1.69 6.12 -4.82
N ALA A 148 -0.93 6.88 -4.03
CA ALA A 148 -0.74 8.30 -4.26
C ALA A 148 0.10 8.55 -5.52
N ARG A 149 0.15 9.81 -5.93
CA ARG A 149 1.02 10.27 -7.03
C ARG A 149 2.46 9.84 -6.79
N ALA A 150 3.15 9.51 -7.89
CA ALA A 150 4.60 9.41 -7.86
C ALA A 150 5.22 10.79 -7.61
N ALA A 151 6.36 10.83 -6.93
CA ALA A 151 7.13 12.04 -6.65
C ALA A 151 7.55 12.77 -7.94
N SER A 152 7.64 12.06 -9.07
CA SER A 152 7.90 12.62 -10.40
C SER A 152 6.71 13.39 -11.00
N VAL A 153 5.51 13.26 -10.43
CA VAL A 153 4.29 13.95 -10.90
C VAL A 153 3.94 15.05 -9.91
N ARG A 154 3.75 16.28 -10.42
CA ARG A 154 3.34 17.42 -9.59
C ARG A 154 1.95 17.20 -9.02
N GLU A 155 1.70 17.79 -7.86
CA GLU A 155 0.45 17.59 -7.14
C GLU A 155 -0.75 18.13 -7.90
N GLU A 156 -0.60 19.32 -8.50
CA GLU A 156 -1.60 19.98 -9.32
C GLU A 156 -1.94 19.19 -10.61
N ASP A 157 -1.00 18.40 -11.13
CA ASP A 157 -1.19 17.64 -12.36
C ASP A 157 -1.82 16.27 -12.10
N TRP A 158 -1.67 15.73 -10.88
CA TRP A 158 -2.06 14.36 -10.56
C TRP A 158 -3.52 14.03 -10.85
N PRO A 159 -4.53 14.88 -10.54
CA PRO A 159 -5.92 14.57 -10.87
C PRO A 159 -6.13 14.29 -12.36
N ASN A 160 -5.56 15.13 -13.22
CA ASN A 160 -5.67 15.00 -14.68
C ASN A 160 -4.88 13.79 -15.20
N VAL A 161 -3.67 13.57 -14.68
CA VAL A 161 -2.85 12.39 -15.01
C VAL A 161 -3.58 11.10 -14.63
N LYS A 162 -4.13 11.02 -13.42
CA LYS A 162 -4.87 9.85 -12.92
C LYS A 162 -6.12 9.58 -13.79
N GLN A 163 -6.90 10.61 -14.14
CA GLN A 163 -8.05 10.47 -15.04
C GLN A 163 -7.63 9.93 -16.41
N ARG A 164 -6.59 10.49 -17.04
CA ARG A 164 -6.07 10.00 -18.33
C ARG A 164 -5.61 8.54 -18.25
N LEU A 165 -4.91 8.16 -17.18
CA LEU A 165 -4.45 6.79 -16.98
C LEU A 165 -5.63 5.82 -16.78
N LYS A 166 -6.66 6.21 -16.01
CA LYS A 166 -7.90 5.43 -15.87
C LYS A 166 -8.64 5.28 -17.20
N SER A 167 -8.69 6.33 -18.01
CA SER A 167 -9.25 6.28 -19.36
C SER A 167 -8.53 5.23 -20.21
N THR A 168 -7.20 5.30 -20.28
CA THR A 168 -6.39 4.38 -21.09
C THR A 168 -6.52 2.93 -20.62
N ALA A 169 -6.51 2.69 -19.30
CA ALA A 169 -6.65 1.34 -18.75
C ALA A 169 -8.02 0.73 -19.08
N ASN A 170 -9.10 1.49 -18.86
CA ASN A 170 -10.45 1.05 -19.20
C ASN A 170 -10.63 0.84 -20.71
N PHE A 171 -10.00 1.68 -21.53
CA PHE A 171 -10.01 1.54 -22.98
C PHE A 171 -9.30 0.25 -23.44
N ALA A 172 -8.10 -0.02 -22.92
CA ALA A 172 -7.35 -1.23 -23.19
C ALA A 172 -8.15 -2.49 -22.80
N LYS A 173 -8.73 -2.49 -21.60
CA LYS A 173 -9.61 -3.55 -21.10
C LYS A 173 -10.82 -3.75 -22.02
N GLY A 174 -11.51 -2.67 -22.36
CA GLY A 174 -12.69 -2.67 -23.21
C GLY A 174 -12.42 -3.23 -24.61
N ARG A 175 -11.30 -2.82 -25.22
CA ARG A 175 -10.80 -3.36 -26.50
C ARG A 175 -10.50 -4.85 -26.42
N ALA A 176 -9.77 -5.28 -25.40
CA ALA A 176 -9.39 -6.68 -25.22
C ALA A 176 -10.62 -7.59 -25.02
N LEU A 177 -11.58 -7.16 -24.20
CA LEU A 177 -12.85 -7.86 -24.01
C LEU A 177 -13.68 -7.95 -25.31
N LEU A 178 -13.66 -6.90 -26.13
CA LEU A 178 -14.33 -6.93 -27.43
C LEU A 178 -13.66 -7.96 -28.35
N GLN A 179 -12.33 -7.99 -28.41
CA GLN A 179 -11.58 -8.97 -29.20
C GLN A 179 -11.91 -10.41 -28.79
N GLU A 180 -11.91 -10.71 -27.48
CA GLU A 180 -12.31 -12.03 -26.97
C GLU A 180 -13.75 -12.37 -27.33
N ALA A 181 -14.67 -11.40 -27.20
CA ALA A 181 -16.06 -11.60 -27.55
C ALA A 181 -16.25 -11.94 -29.04
N LEU A 182 -15.52 -11.25 -29.93
CA LEU A 182 -15.59 -11.46 -31.36
C LEU A 182 -14.94 -12.77 -31.81
N ALA A 183 -13.97 -13.29 -31.05
CA ALA A 183 -13.38 -14.60 -31.27
C ALA A 183 -14.31 -15.76 -30.84
N GLN A 184 -15.33 -15.50 -30.02
CA GLN A 184 -16.29 -16.50 -29.57
C GLN A 184 -17.51 -16.64 -30.50
N PRO A 185 -18.09 -17.85 -30.61
CA PRO A 185 -19.37 -18.04 -31.30
C PRO A 185 -20.49 -17.27 -30.60
N ALA A 186 -21.58 -17.04 -31.33
CA ALA A 186 -22.77 -16.42 -30.74
C ALA A 186 -23.31 -17.29 -29.59
N GLY A 187 -23.51 -16.67 -28.42
CA GLY A 187 -23.94 -17.37 -27.21
C GLY A 187 -23.85 -16.48 -25.97
N GLU A 188 -24.15 -17.05 -24.82
CA GLU A 188 -24.20 -16.32 -23.55
C GLU A 188 -22.81 -15.79 -23.13
N GLY A 189 -21.75 -16.59 -23.32
CA GLY A 189 -20.37 -16.16 -23.05
C GLY A 189 -19.98 -14.89 -23.83
N ARG A 190 -20.27 -14.87 -25.15
CA ARG A 190 -20.06 -13.68 -25.99
C ARG A 190 -20.86 -12.48 -25.52
N LYS A 191 -22.14 -12.66 -25.15
CA LYS A 191 -22.98 -11.56 -24.62
C LYS A 191 -22.41 -10.97 -23.34
N GLN A 192 -21.91 -11.80 -22.44
CA GLN A 192 -21.30 -11.34 -21.18
C GLN A 192 -20.01 -10.55 -21.43
N LEU A 193 -19.14 -11.03 -22.34
CA LEU A 193 -17.92 -10.31 -22.71
C LEU A 193 -18.23 -8.96 -23.36
N LEU A 194 -19.20 -8.90 -24.28
CA LEU A 194 -19.65 -7.64 -24.89
C LEU A 194 -20.19 -6.66 -23.85
N LYS A 195 -20.99 -7.13 -22.89
CA LYS A 195 -21.49 -6.31 -21.78
C LYS A 195 -20.35 -5.74 -20.94
N LYS A 196 -19.35 -6.55 -20.59
CA LYS A 196 -18.16 -6.10 -19.85
C LYS A 196 -17.30 -5.12 -20.67
N SER A 197 -17.12 -5.41 -21.96
CA SER A 197 -16.38 -4.55 -22.90
C SER A 197 -17.01 -3.16 -22.95
N GLU A 198 -18.32 -3.09 -23.15
CA GLU A 198 -19.04 -1.84 -23.18
C GLU A 198 -18.96 -1.08 -21.85
N ALA A 199 -19.13 -1.75 -20.71
CA ALA A 199 -19.02 -1.10 -19.41
C ALA A 199 -17.63 -0.45 -19.23
N ALA A 200 -16.56 -1.14 -19.61
CA ALA A 200 -15.21 -0.57 -19.57
C ALA A 200 -15.04 0.60 -20.57
N LEU A 201 -15.56 0.50 -21.79
CA LEU A 201 -15.46 1.57 -22.79
C LEU A 201 -16.27 2.82 -22.40
N LEU A 202 -17.42 2.65 -21.75
CA LEU A 202 -18.19 3.76 -21.19
C LEU A 202 -17.42 4.45 -20.07
N GLU A 203 -16.77 3.69 -19.17
CA GLU A 203 -15.91 4.25 -18.12
C GLU A 203 -14.70 4.99 -18.73
N ALA A 204 -14.12 4.45 -19.81
CA ALA A 204 -13.05 5.13 -20.55
C ALA A 204 -13.55 6.47 -21.14
N GLN A 205 -14.73 6.46 -21.78
CA GLN A 205 -15.34 7.67 -22.35
C GLN A 205 -15.73 8.67 -21.26
N HIS A 206 -16.04 8.22 -20.03
CA HIS A 206 -16.29 9.09 -18.90
C HIS A 206 -15.05 9.88 -18.48
N PHE A 207 -13.85 9.26 -18.52
CA PHE A 207 -12.61 9.97 -18.21
C PHE A 207 -12.04 10.77 -19.40
N SER A 208 -12.40 10.42 -20.64
CA SER A 208 -11.95 11.11 -21.86
C SER A 208 -13.07 11.24 -22.90
N HIS A 209 -13.97 12.18 -22.66
CA HIS A 209 -15.20 12.39 -23.43
C HIS A 209 -15.01 12.69 -24.93
N GLN A 210 -13.85 13.22 -25.32
CA GLN A 210 -13.57 13.65 -26.68
C GLN A 210 -12.72 12.65 -27.48
N ASP A 211 -12.40 11.50 -26.89
CA ASP A 211 -11.62 10.48 -27.58
C ASP A 211 -12.48 9.70 -28.59
N LEU A 212 -12.26 10.01 -29.87
CA LEU A 212 -12.99 9.43 -30.99
C LEU A 212 -12.66 7.96 -31.22
N GLU A 213 -11.52 7.48 -30.74
CA GLU A 213 -11.16 6.07 -30.81
C GLU A 213 -11.97 5.25 -29.79
N ILE A 214 -12.14 5.78 -28.57
CA ILE A 214 -13.04 5.19 -27.58
C ILE A 214 -14.46 5.10 -28.13
N ALA A 215 -14.97 6.21 -28.70
CA ALA A 215 -16.30 6.22 -29.32
C ALA A 215 -16.42 5.16 -30.42
N TYR A 216 -15.42 5.05 -31.31
CA TYR A 216 -15.45 4.05 -32.39
C TYR A 216 -15.50 2.61 -31.86
N VAL A 217 -14.65 2.25 -30.90
CA VAL A 217 -14.61 0.89 -30.33
C VAL A 217 -15.88 0.60 -29.52
N LEU A 218 -16.43 1.58 -28.80
CA LEU A 218 -17.72 1.46 -28.13
C LEU A 218 -18.84 1.19 -29.14
N GLY A 219 -18.83 1.89 -30.27
CA GLY A 219 -19.76 1.63 -31.37
C GLY A 219 -19.69 0.19 -31.88
N LEU A 220 -18.48 -0.38 -32.03
CA LEU A 220 -18.30 -1.77 -32.44
C LEU A 220 -18.87 -2.76 -31.39
N ALA A 221 -18.63 -2.51 -30.10
CA ALA A 221 -19.16 -3.34 -29.02
C ALA A 221 -20.70 -3.31 -28.96
N GLN A 222 -21.29 -2.13 -29.09
CA GLN A 222 -22.73 -1.93 -29.10
C GLN A 222 -23.38 -2.54 -30.33
N PHE A 223 -22.78 -2.36 -31.51
CA PHE A 223 -23.26 -2.97 -32.75
C PHE A 223 -23.24 -4.50 -32.65
N SER A 224 -22.15 -5.06 -32.13
CA SER A 224 -22.00 -6.50 -31.89
C SER A 224 -22.99 -7.05 -30.85
N SER A 225 -23.53 -6.18 -29.99
CA SER A 225 -24.55 -6.50 -28.99
C SER A 225 -25.98 -6.32 -29.50
N GLY A 226 -26.17 -5.92 -30.77
CA GLY A 226 -27.49 -5.61 -31.34
C GLY A 226 -28.05 -4.24 -30.97
N ARG A 227 -27.24 -3.38 -30.34
CA ARG A 227 -27.63 -2.02 -29.92
C ARG A 227 -27.30 -1.00 -30.99
N THR A 228 -28.00 -1.16 -32.12
CA THR A 228 -27.72 -0.51 -33.39
C THR A 228 -27.91 1.02 -33.34
N LEU A 229 -28.85 1.52 -32.54
CA LEU A 229 -29.10 2.96 -32.44
C LEU A 229 -27.96 3.67 -31.68
N GLU A 230 -27.52 3.09 -30.57
CA GLU A 230 -26.40 3.58 -29.75
C GLU A 230 -25.08 3.50 -30.54
N ALA A 231 -24.86 2.38 -31.25
CA ALA A 231 -23.72 2.21 -32.12
C ALA A 231 -23.66 3.28 -33.22
N SER A 232 -24.80 3.63 -33.84
CA SER A 232 -24.86 4.69 -34.85
C SER A 232 -24.41 6.04 -34.31
N SER A 233 -24.75 6.36 -33.07
CA SER A 233 -24.36 7.61 -32.42
C SER A 233 -22.85 7.69 -32.20
N ASN A 234 -22.25 6.60 -31.72
CA ASN A 234 -20.82 6.49 -31.53
C ASN A 234 -20.03 6.56 -32.87
N PHE A 235 -20.48 5.84 -33.91
CA PHE A 235 -19.85 5.93 -35.23
C PHE A 235 -20.00 7.31 -35.88
N ALA A 236 -21.16 7.97 -35.70
CA ALA A 236 -21.35 9.32 -36.20
C ALA A 236 -20.38 10.33 -35.56
N ALA A 237 -20.09 10.18 -34.27
CA ALA A 237 -19.09 11.00 -33.57
C ALA A 237 -17.69 10.82 -34.18
N SER A 238 -17.23 9.57 -34.32
CA SER A 238 -15.92 9.26 -34.92
C SER A 238 -15.83 9.66 -36.40
N TYR A 239 -16.91 9.54 -37.17
CA TYR A 239 -16.98 10.00 -38.56
C TYR A 239 -16.84 11.53 -38.65
N ARG A 240 -17.62 12.27 -37.85
CA ARG A 240 -17.65 13.74 -37.87
C ARG A 240 -16.38 14.37 -37.34
N GLY A 241 -15.75 13.74 -36.36
CA GLY A 241 -14.50 14.22 -35.78
C GLY A 241 -13.28 14.06 -36.69
N GLY A 242 -13.41 13.35 -37.82
CA GLY A 242 -12.35 13.15 -38.80
C GLY A 242 -11.23 12.22 -38.32
N GLY A 243 -10.06 12.28 -38.97
CA GLY A 243 -8.91 11.44 -38.65
C GLY A 243 -8.96 10.04 -39.28
N GLU A 244 -8.09 9.15 -38.81
CA GLU A 244 -7.82 7.86 -39.47
C GLU A 244 -8.97 6.84 -39.35
N LEU A 245 -9.84 6.99 -38.35
CA LEU A 245 -10.99 6.10 -38.13
C LEU A 245 -12.25 6.56 -38.85
N ALA A 246 -12.32 7.81 -39.33
CA ALA A 246 -13.51 8.36 -39.96
C ALA A 246 -14.00 7.55 -41.18
N PRO A 247 -13.14 7.02 -42.08
CA PRO A 247 -13.59 6.16 -43.17
C PRO A 247 -14.26 4.86 -42.70
N LYS A 248 -13.70 4.22 -41.67
CA LYS A 248 -14.27 2.98 -41.10
C LYS A 248 -15.56 3.23 -40.33
N ALA A 249 -15.63 4.36 -39.63
CA ALA A 249 -16.82 4.81 -38.94
C ALA A 249 -17.95 5.13 -39.93
N LEU A 250 -17.62 5.75 -41.07
CA LEU A 250 -18.56 6.01 -42.16
C LEU A 250 -19.13 4.70 -42.74
N GLU A 251 -18.26 3.72 -43.03
CA GLU A 251 -18.68 2.41 -43.53
C GLU A 251 -19.64 1.71 -42.55
N SER A 252 -19.30 1.71 -41.25
CA SER A 252 -20.13 1.14 -40.19
C SER A 252 -21.49 1.86 -40.08
N LEU A 253 -21.48 3.19 -40.17
CA LEU A 253 -22.69 4.01 -40.13
C LEU A 253 -23.59 3.77 -41.36
N GLN A 254 -23.02 3.61 -42.55
CA GLN A 254 -23.75 3.26 -43.77
C GLN A 254 -24.35 1.86 -43.69
N ALA A 255 -23.64 0.89 -43.11
CA ALA A 255 -24.17 -0.44 -42.88
C ALA A 255 -25.39 -0.41 -41.95
N ILE A 256 -25.31 0.34 -40.85
CA ILE A 256 -26.45 0.56 -39.95
C ILE A 256 -27.61 1.25 -40.66
N TYR A 257 -27.34 2.29 -41.45
CA TYR A 257 -28.39 3.01 -42.18
C TYR A 257 -29.16 2.08 -43.13
N ARG A 258 -28.46 1.23 -43.89
CA ARG A 258 -29.11 0.24 -44.77
C ARG A 258 -29.93 -0.79 -44.00
N LEU A 259 -29.50 -1.16 -42.79
CA LEU A 259 -30.22 -2.09 -41.91
C LEU A 259 -31.51 -1.47 -41.36
N LEU A 260 -31.46 -0.22 -40.90
CA LEU A 260 -32.61 0.47 -40.28
C LEU A 260 -33.59 1.05 -41.30
N TYR A 261 -33.11 1.43 -42.49
CA TYR A 261 -33.90 2.10 -43.55
C TYR A 261 -33.82 1.32 -44.88
N PRO A 262 -34.35 0.08 -44.95
CA PRO A 262 -34.35 -0.71 -46.18
C PRO A 262 -35.20 -0.07 -47.31
N LYS A 263 -36.13 0.83 -46.95
CA LYS A 263 -36.86 1.72 -47.85
C LYS A 263 -36.70 3.16 -47.34
N PRO A 264 -35.76 3.94 -47.85
CA PRO A 264 -35.32 5.17 -47.20
C PRO A 264 -36.38 6.28 -47.28
N THR A 265 -36.84 6.72 -46.11
CA THR A 265 -37.71 7.90 -45.93
C THR A 265 -36.95 9.13 -45.40
N VAL A 266 -35.69 8.95 -45.02
CA VAL A 266 -34.78 9.95 -44.44
C VAL A 266 -33.44 9.81 -45.18
N SER A 267 -32.77 10.90 -45.54
CA SER A 267 -31.47 10.82 -46.20
C SER A 267 -30.37 10.32 -45.25
N PHE A 268 -29.30 9.75 -45.80
CA PHE A 268 -28.15 9.30 -45.00
C PHE A 268 -27.54 10.45 -44.19
N GLU A 269 -27.45 11.64 -44.78
CA GLU A 269 -26.92 12.86 -44.15
C GLU A 269 -27.78 13.26 -42.94
N THR A 270 -29.10 13.19 -43.09
CA THR A 270 -30.05 13.48 -42.00
C THR A 270 -29.95 12.45 -40.89
N PHE A 271 -29.84 11.16 -41.23
CA PHE A 271 -29.60 10.09 -40.26
C PHE A 271 -28.28 10.29 -39.49
N ALA A 272 -27.19 10.59 -40.19
CA ALA A 272 -25.88 10.83 -39.60
C ALA A 272 -25.88 12.08 -38.70
N GLN A 273 -26.63 13.12 -39.07
CA GLN A 273 -26.87 14.29 -38.21
C GLN A 273 -27.59 13.93 -36.93
N GLN A 274 -28.75 13.29 -37.03
CA GLN A 274 -29.50 12.86 -35.85
C GLN A 274 -28.69 11.93 -34.95
N ALA A 275 -27.86 11.06 -35.53
CA ALA A 275 -26.96 10.18 -34.78
C ALA A 275 -25.89 10.97 -33.99
N GLY A 276 -25.26 11.96 -34.62
CA GLY A 276 -24.32 12.86 -33.96
C GLY A 276 -24.98 13.70 -32.86
N ASP A 277 -26.20 14.20 -33.09
CA ASP A 277 -26.95 14.99 -32.11
C ASP A 277 -27.31 14.16 -30.87
N ARG A 278 -27.71 12.89 -31.07
CA ARG A 278 -27.94 11.93 -29.97
C ARG A 278 -26.67 11.70 -29.14
N TRP A 279 -25.51 11.57 -29.79
CA TRP A 279 -24.23 11.40 -29.09
C TRP A 279 -23.89 12.62 -28.24
N ALA A 280 -24.03 13.83 -28.81
CA ALA A 280 -23.80 15.08 -28.09
C ALA A 280 -24.74 15.24 -26.88
N ALA A 281 -26.03 14.88 -27.02
CA ALA A 281 -26.99 14.91 -25.93
C ALA A 281 -26.65 13.89 -24.81
N ALA A 282 -26.20 12.69 -25.17
CA ALA A 282 -25.79 11.66 -24.21
C ALA A 282 -24.59 12.12 -23.35
N LEU A 283 -23.62 12.79 -23.97
CA LEU A 283 -22.47 13.39 -23.26
C LEU A 283 -22.88 14.47 -22.26
N GLN A 284 -23.79 15.36 -22.65
CA GLN A 284 -24.28 16.42 -21.76
C GLN A 284 -25.02 15.85 -20.54
N ASN A 285 -25.76 14.75 -20.71
CA ASN A 285 -26.47 14.09 -19.62
C ASN A 285 -25.55 13.30 -18.69
N SER A 286 -24.50 12.66 -19.24
CA SER A 286 -23.47 11.97 -18.46
C SER A 286 -22.75 12.92 -17.47
N ASN A 287 -22.50 14.16 -17.90
CA ASN A 287 -21.85 15.18 -17.05
C ASN A 287 -22.73 15.70 -15.90
N LYS A 288 -24.07 15.53 -15.98
CA LYS A 288 -25.02 15.94 -14.92
C LYS A 288 -25.30 14.85 -13.89
N ALA A 289 -25.11 13.58 -14.24
CA ALA A 289 -25.38 12.44 -13.34
C ALA A 289 -24.29 12.22 -12.28
N THR A 290 -23.23 13.05 -12.28
CA THR A 290 -22.02 12.90 -11.46
C THR A 290 -22.15 13.43 -10.02
N GLU A 291 -23.26 14.07 -9.64
CA GLU A 291 -23.55 14.34 -8.23
C GLU A 291 -24.09 13.07 -7.55
N LYS A 292 -23.20 12.13 -7.26
CA LYS A 292 -23.52 11.02 -6.37
C LYS A 292 -23.84 11.59 -4.98
N GLN A 293 -25.08 11.42 -4.55
CA GLN A 293 -25.50 11.67 -3.17
C GLN A 293 -24.64 10.83 -2.22
N VAL A 294 -23.93 11.52 -1.33
CA VAL A 294 -23.26 10.93 -0.17
C VAL A 294 -24.35 10.26 0.69
N PRO A 295 -24.19 8.99 1.10
CA PRO A 295 -25.16 8.33 1.96
C PRO A 295 -25.36 9.14 3.24
N ALA A 296 -26.60 9.17 3.74
CA ALA A 296 -26.93 9.83 4.99
C ALA A 296 -26.10 9.27 6.15
N ARG A 297 -25.65 10.19 7.01
CA ARG A 297 -24.84 9.95 8.22
C ARG A 297 -25.52 8.88 9.12
N PRO A 298 -24.87 7.76 9.49
CA PRO A 298 -25.38 6.89 10.53
C PRO A 298 -25.31 7.57 11.90
N ALA A 299 -26.07 7.02 12.85
CA ALA A 299 -26.22 7.48 14.24
C ALA A 299 -24.89 7.71 14.97
N ALA A 300 -24.95 8.52 16.04
CA ALA A 300 -23.83 9.08 16.81
C ALA A 300 -22.56 8.21 16.84
N VAL A 301 -21.60 8.54 15.96
CA VAL A 301 -20.29 7.91 15.89
C VAL A 301 -19.51 8.24 17.17
N SER A 302 -19.57 7.36 18.15
CA SER A 302 -18.96 7.56 19.45
C SER A 302 -18.05 6.40 19.80
N TYR A 303 -16.79 6.72 20.10
CA TYR A 303 -15.80 5.79 20.64
C TYR A 303 -15.88 5.83 22.16
N PHE A 304 -16.16 4.69 22.80
CA PHE A 304 -16.30 4.60 24.25
C PHE A 304 -15.03 4.09 24.96
N GLY A 305 -14.11 3.44 24.24
CA GLY A 305 -12.88 2.85 24.76
C GLY A 305 -13.07 1.42 25.29
N SER A 306 -11.97 0.73 25.50
CA SER A 306 -11.91 -0.70 25.84
C SER A 306 -12.68 -1.08 27.12
N ASP A 307 -12.68 -0.20 28.12
CA ASP A 307 -13.36 -0.44 29.41
C ASP A 307 -14.88 -0.64 29.25
N SER A 308 -15.49 0.00 28.25
CA SER A 308 -16.92 -0.16 27.95
C SER A 308 -17.27 -1.58 27.47
N CYS A 309 -16.30 -2.31 26.91
CA CYS A 309 -16.49 -3.67 26.40
C CYS A 309 -16.38 -4.71 27.52
N ARG A 310 -15.67 -4.41 28.62
CA ARG A 310 -15.24 -5.37 29.64
C ARG A 310 -16.40 -6.10 30.33
N ALA A 311 -17.48 -5.38 30.65
CA ALA A 311 -18.60 -5.96 31.42
C ALA A 311 -19.30 -7.08 30.64
N CYS A 312 -19.49 -6.92 29.33
CA CYS A 312 -20.17 -7.89 28.47
C CYS A 312 -19.20 -8.91 27.84
N HIS A 313 -17.93 -8.54 27.64
CA HIS A 313 -16.91 -9.35 26.95
C HIS A 313 -15.69 -9.66 27.82
N ALA A 314 -15.91 -10.03 29.09
CA ALA A 314 -14.84 -10.18 30.08
C ALA A 314 -13.67 -11.09 29.66
N ALA A 315 -13.96 -12.25 29.07
CA ALA A 315 -12.92 -13.20 28.63
C ALA A 315 -12.08 -12.63 27.48
N ILE A 316 -12.74 -12.05 26.46
CA ILE A 316 -12.06 -11.41 25.33
C ILE A 316 -11.20 -10.24 25.82
N TYR A 317 -11.76 -9.40 26.70
CA TYR A 317 -11.02 -8.29 27.30
C TYR A 317 -9.78 -8.78 28.04
N GLN A 318 -9.89 -9.85 28.83
CA GLN A 318 -8.74 -10.43 29.53
C GLN A 318 -7.65 -10.88 28.55
N HIS A 319 -8.01 -11.69 27.54
CA HIS A 319 -7.04 -12.19 26.56
C HIS A 319 -6.39 -11.05 25.76
N TRP A 320 -7.21 -10.08 25.29
CA TRP A 320 -6.72 -8.88 24.61
C TRP A 320 -5.74 -8.10 25.48
N SER A 321 -6.05 -7.91 26.77
CA SER A 321 -5.20 -7.17 27.72
C SER A 321 -3.83 -7.83 27.93
N GLU A 322 -3.72 -9.12 27.62
CA GLU A 322 -2.47 -9.87 27.67
C GLU A 322 -1.66 -9.82 26.37
N SER A 323 -2.30 -9.44 25.26
CA SER A 323 -1.70 -9.39 23.93
C SER A 323 -0.60 -8.32 23.78
N GLY A 324 0.12 -8.37 22.66
CA GLY A 324 1.12 -7.34 22.33
C GLY A 324 0.49 -6.00 21.93
N MET A 325 -0.72 -6.03 21.37
CA MET A 325 -1.43 -4.85 20.86
C MET A 325 -1.88 -3.93 21.99
N SER A 326 -2.50 -4.48 23.04
CA SER A 326 -2.87 -3.73 24.25
C SER A 326 -1.65 -3.20 25.01
N LYS A 327 -0.54 -3.96 24.99
CA LYS A 327 0.70 -3.60 25.71
C LYS A 327 1.69 -2.77 24.88
N MET A 328 1.30 -2.32 23.68
CA MET A 328 2.23 -1.63 22.76
C MET A 328 2.69 -0.28 23.30
N PHE A 329 1.84 0.41 24.05
CA PHE A 329 2.19 1.62 24.79
C PHE A 329 1.56 1.54 26.18
N ARG A 330 2.35 1.77 27.24
CA ARG A 330 1.85 1.69 28.62
C ARG A 330 2.49 2.76 29.49
N PRO A 331 1.73 3.36 30.43
CA PRO A 331 2.32 4.20 31.47
C PRO A 331 3.32 3.41 32.31
N TYR A 332 4.24 4.15 32.94
CA TYR A 332 5.25 3.57 33.81
C TYR A 332 4.62 2.74 34.92
N ALA A 333 5.05 1.50 34.99
CA ALA A 333 4.95 0.66 36.18
C ALA A 333 6.20 -0.22 36.18
N SER A 334 6.80 -0.46 37.35
CA SER A 334 8.08 -1.19 37.42
C SER A 334 7.99 -2.58 36.78
N GLN A 335 6.85 -3.26 36.90
CA GLN A 335 6.58 -4.56 36.27
C GLN A 335 6.48 -4.53 34.75
N ASN A 336 6.34 -3.35 34.13
CA ASN A 336 6.28 -3.20 32.67
C ASN A 336 7.66 -3.09 32.02
N ILE A 337 8.72 -2.84 32.83
CA ILE A 337 10.10 -2.67 32.37
C ILE A 337 10.72 -4.05 32.11
N ILE A 338 11.09 -4.32 30.86
CA ILE A 338 11.82 -5.55 30.50
C ILE A 338 13.33 -5.32 30.37
N GLY A 339 13.75 -4.05 30.31
CA GLY A 339 15.14 -3.67 30.14
C GLY A 339 15.98 -3.77 31.40
N ASP A 340 17.28 -3.97 31.21
CA ASP A 340 18.23 -4.02 32.31
C ASP A 340 18.77 -2.60 32.64
N PHE A 341 18.27 -2.02 33.75
CA PHE A 341 18.67 -0.71 34.26
C PHE A 341 19.68 -0.77 35.41
N LYS A 342 20.23 -1.95 35.74
CA LYS A 342 21.16 -2.07 36.86
C LYS A 342 22.57 -1.60 36.45
N ASN A 343 22.80 -0.29 36.50
CA ASN A 343 24.06 0.38 36.19
C ASN A 343 24.61 0.02 34.80
N LYS A 344 23.75 0.09 33.77
CA LYS A 344 24.16 -0.13 32.38
C LYS A 344 24.56 1.17 31.73
N GLU A 345 25.53 1.07 30.84
CA GLU A 345 26.10 2.20 30.11
C GLU A 345 25.81 2.05 28.62
N PHE A 346 25.53 3.18 27.98
CA PHE A 346 25.38 3.29 26.54
C PHE A 346 26.40 4.31 26.02
N TYR A 347 27.10 3.96 24.94
CA TYR A 347 28.21 4.75 24.41
C TYR A 347 27.88 5.23 23.00
N LEU A 348 28.13 6.52 22.74
CA LEU A 348 28.22 7.02 21.38
C LEU A 348 29.44 6.41 20.70
N GLY A 349 29.32 6.14 19.39
CA GLY A 349 30.33 5.42 18.61
C GLY A 349 30.24 3.90 18.68
N ASP A 350 29.36 3.32 19.53
CA ASP A 350 28.98 1.91 19.39
C ASP A 350 27.98 1.78 18.23
N GLU A 351 28.41 1.16 17.13
CA GLU A 351 27.69 1.07 15.86
C GLU A 351 27.02 -0.31 15.71
N PRO A 352 25.70 -0.42 15.87
CA PRO A 352 24.98 -1.69 15.68
C PRO A 352 24.84 -1.99 14.18
N GLU A 353 25.32 -3.16 13.75
CA GLU A 353 25.05 -3.71 12.43
C GLU A 353 24.23 -4.99 12.58
N TYR A 354 23.04 -5.03 11.98
CA TYR A 354 22.23 -6.24 11.89
C TYR A 354 22.28 -6.81 10.48
N ARG A 355 22.97 -7.94 10.32
CA ARG A 355 23.14 -8.62 9.04
C ARG A 355 23.02 -10.12 9.21
N GLY A 356 22.29 -10.78 8.31
CA GLY A 356 22.23 -12.24 8.29
C GLY A 356 21.59 -12.88 9.52
N GLY A 357 20.74 -12.16 10.26
CA GLY A 357 20.16 -12.67 11.51
C GLY A 357 21.04 -12.44 12.75
N LYS A 358 22.18 -11.75 12.61
CA LYS A 358 23.12 -11.49 13.71
C LYS A 358 23.24 -9.99 13.95
N LEU A 359 23.19 -9.61 15.22
CA LEU A 359 23.53 -8.27 15.69
C LEU A 359 25.01 -8.25 16.07
N GLU A 360 25.77 -7.35 15.45
CA GLU A 360 27.15 -7.07 15.79
C GLU A 360 27.26 -5.61 16.26
N LEU A 361 27.99 -5.37 17.34
CA LEU A 361 28.26 -4.03 17.84
C LEU A 361 29.72 -3.69 17.57
N LYS A 362 29.96 -2.82 16.59
CA LYS A 362 31.31 -2.34 16.28
C LYS A 362 31.63 -1.13 17.14
N ARG A 363 32.75 -1.19 17.86
CA ARG A 363 33.23 -0.08 18.69
C ARG A 363 34.00 0.89 17.80
N GLY A 364 33.45 2.08 17.60
CA GLY A 364 34.09 3.15 16.84
C GLY A 364 35.28 3.77 17.57
N PRO A 365 36.17 4.48 16.86
CA PRO A 365 37.35 5.11 17.42
C PRO A 365 37.00 6.25 18.39
N ASP A 366 35.91 6.99 18.14
CA ASP A 366 35.47 8.14 18.97
C ASP A 366 34.47 7.73 20.06
N ARG A 367 34.64 6.53 20.63
CA ARG A 367 33.72 5.96 21.60
C ARG A 367 33.74 6.75 22.92
N HIS A 368 32.60 7.28 23.33
CA HIS A 368 32.47 7.99 24.61
C HIS A 368 31.13 7.68 25.26
N LEU A 369 31.13 7.72 26.59
CA LEU A 369 29.95 7.41 27.40
C LEU A 369 28.89 8.50 27.16
N PHE A 370 27.67 8.07 26.83
CA PHE A 370 26.56 8.97 26.50
C PHE A 370 25.40 8.87 27.47
N ALA A 371 25.01 7.65 27.85
CA ALA A 371 23.91 7.46 28.78
C ALA A 371 24.18 6.37 29.82
N ARG A 372 23.52 6.50 30.97
CA ARG A 372 23.44 5.49 32.02
C ARG A 372 21.98 5.17 32.31
N MET A 373 21.66 3.90 32.35
CA MET A 373 20.37 3.42 32.81
C MET A 373 20.52 3.08 34.29
N ALA A 374 19.70 3.73 35.12
CA ALA A 374 19.80 3.68 36.58
C ALA A 374 18.43 3.39 37.22
N VAL A 375 18.48 2.76 38.41
CA VAL A 375 17.32 2.60 39.28
C VAL A 375 17.58 3.38 40.57
N ARG A 376 16.71 4.33 40.89
CA ARG A 376 16.76 5.13 42.13
C ARG A 376 15.39 5.05 42.80
N GLU A 377 15.36 4.70 44.08
CA GLU A 377 14.10 4.62 44.86
C GLU A 377 13.00 3.81 44.14
N ASN A 378 13.38 2.67 43.54
CA ASN A 378 12.50 1.80 42.75
C ASN A 378 11.88 2.45 41.49
N ARG A 379 12.46 3.56 41.02
CA ARG A 379 12.11 4.22 39.75
C ARG A 379 13.26 4.15 38.76
N HIS A 380 12.91 3.96 37.49
CA HIS A 380 13.85 3.81 36.38
C HIS A 380 14.14 5.16 35.73
N TYR A 381 15.41 5.43 35.47
CA TYR A 381 15.90 6.69 34.91
C TYR A 381 16.90 6.45 33.78
N PHE A 382 16.94 7.39 32.85
CA PHE A 382 18.05 7.59 31.93
C PHE A 382 18.82 8.84 32.37
N ASP A 383 20.08 8.68 32.71
CA ASP A 383 21.01 9.80 32.82
C ASP A 383 21.70 9.97 31.47
N ILE A 384 21.62 11.15 30.88
CA ILE A 384 22.19 11.44 29.56
C ILE A 384 23.19 12.58 29.71
N LEU A 385 24.41 12.35 29.20
CA LEU A 385 25.45 13.37 29.11
C LEU A 385 25.12 14.27 27.92
N GLN A 386 24.90 15.56 28.20
CA GLN A 386 24.53 16.54 27.18
C GLN A 386 25.73 17.39 26.73
N SER A 387 25.52 18.20 25.68
CA SER A 387 26.52 19.07 25.05
C SER A 387 27.10 20.13 25.99
N ASP A 388 26.42 20.44 27.09
CA ASP A 388 26.91 21.28 28.19
C ASP A 388 27.94 20.58 29.10
N GLY A 389 28.23 19.30 28.85
CA GLY A 389 29.16 18.47 29.62
C GLY A 389 28.59 17.95 30.94
N LYS A 390 27.28 18.10 31.18
CA LYS A 390 26.61 17.69 32.42
C LYS A 390 25.70 16.49 32.20
N TRP A 391 25.46 15.76 33.29
CA TRP A 391 24.49 14.67 33.33
C TRP A 391 23.10 15.22 33.64
N HIS A 392 22.15 14.91 32.76
CA HIS A 392 20.74 15.24 32.92
C HIS A 392 19.94 13.96 33.13
N SER A 393 19.12 13.91 34.17
CA SER A 393 18.38 12.71 34.55
C SER A 393 16.91 12.83 34.17
N TYR A 394 16.41 11.84 33.43
CA TYR A 394 15.04 11.78 32.94
C TYR A 394 14.34 10.53 33.49
N PRO A 395 13.17 10.65 34.13
CA PRO A 395 12.40 9.50 34.54
C PRO A 395 11.84 8.76 33.32
N VAL A 396 11.70 7.44 33.44
CA VAL A 396 10.85 6.67 32.53
C VAL A 396 9.40 6.89 32.93
N ASP A 397 8.60 7.44 32.02
CA ASP A 397 7.16 7.67 32.22
C ASP A 397 6.29 6.77 31.36
N TYR A 398 6.84 6.22 30.27
CA TYR A 398 6.16 5.25 29.41
C TYR A 398 7.09 4.16 28.89
N THR A 399 6.49 3.02 28.57
CA THR A 399 7.11 1.91 27.82
C THR A 399 6.44 1.76 26.48
N ILE A 400 7.23 1.46 25.44
CA ILE A 400 6.76 1.20 24.07
C ILE A 400 7.29 -0.16 23.64
N GLY A 401 6.42 -1.09 23.29
CA GLY A 401 6.76 -2.48 23.03
C GLY A 401 6.79 -3.35 24.30
N SER A 402 6.62 -4.66 24.11
CA SER A 402 6.36 -5.60 25.22
C SER A 402 7.00 -6.99 25.08
N LYS A 403 7.64 -7.32 23.95
CA LYS A 403 8.03 -8.72 23.64
C LYS A 403 9.51 -8.86 23.26
N PHE A 404 9.90 -8.29 22.12
CA PHE A 404 11.23 -8.51 21.54
C PHE A 404 12.17 -7.34 21.76
N GLU A 405 11.61 -6.13 21.81
CA GLU A 405 12.31 -4.88 21.98
C GLU A 405 11.40 -3.91 22.75
N GLN A 406 11.99 -3.06 23.59
CA GLN A 406 11.28 -2.06 24.34
C GLN A 406 12.02 -0.72 24.28
N ALA A 407 11.32 0.29 23.75
CA ALA A 407 11.71 1.68 23.90
C ALA A 407 11.05 2.28 25.15
N TYR A 408 11.61 3.39 25.60
CA TYR A 408 11.16 4.10 26.79
C TYR A 408 10.97 5.56 26.44
N ALA A 409 10.10 6.25 27.17
CA ALA A 409 9.86 7.67 26.96
C ALA A 409 9.68 8.41 28.29
N THR A 410 9.99 9.70 28.27
CA THR A 410 9.71 10.65 29.35
C THR A 410 8.61 11.62 28.92
N LYS A 411 7.86 12.14 29.89
CA LYS A 411 6.84 13.17 29.66
C LYS A 411 7.30 14.50 30.21
N LEU A 412 7.34 15.50 29.33
CA LEU A 412 7.70 16.86 29.71
C LEU A 412 6.51 17.58 30.39
N PRO A 413 6.77 18.66 31.16
CA PRO A 413 5.71 19.42 31.83
C PRO A 413 4.65 20.02 30.90
N ASN A 414 5.02 20.31 29.65
CA ASN A 414 4.10 20.79 28.60
C ASN A 414 3.18 19.67 28.03
N GLY A 415 3.38 18.41 28.44
CA GLY A 415 2.58 17.27 28.01
C GLY A 415 3.20 16.45 26.87
N GLU A 416 4.27 16.93 26.24
CA GLU A 416 4.97 16.22 25.17
C GLU A 416 5.63 14.95 25.69
N ILE A 417 5.67 13.90 24.85
CA ILE A 417 6.25 12.61 25.20
C ILE A 417 7.43 12.37 24.25
N HIS A 418 8.62 12.19 24.80
CA HIS A 418 9.85 12.02 24.02
C HIS A 418 10.45 10.64 24.26
N VAL A 419 10.73 9.94 23.15
CA VAL A 419 11.29 8.59 23.12
C VAL A 419 12.80 8.67 23.20
N PHE A 420 13.39 7.97 24.16
CA PHE A 420 14.86 7.93 24.31
C PHE A 420 15.52 7.29 23.07
N PRO A 421 16.70 7.77 22.63
CA PRO A 421 17.33 7.27 21.40
C PRO A 421 17.99 5.87 21.52
N MET A 422 17.84 5.18 22.66
CA MET A 422 18.34 3.83 22.90
C MET A 422 17.20 2.93 23.38
N GLN A 423 17.19 1.71 22.88
CA GLN A 423 16.15 0.73 23.15
C GLN A 423 16.77 -0.52 23.73
N TYR A 424 16.01 -1.25 24.53
CA TYR A 424 16.46 -2.53 25.04
C TYR A 424 15.96 -3.65 24.13
N ASN A 425 16.89 -4.33 23.47
CA ASN A 425 16.57 -5.55 22.76
C ASN A 425 16.62 -6.74 23.71
N PHE A 426 15.47 -7.40 23.90
CA PHE A 426 15.31 -8.49 24.86
C PHE A 426 16.00 -9.77 24.40
N LEU A 427 16.00 -10.05 23.09
CA LEU A 427 16.61 -11.25 22.52
C LEU A 427 18.13 -11.24 22.69
N HIS A 428 18.77 -10.09 22.45
CA HIS A 428 20.21 -9.91 22.57
C HIS A 428 20.66 -9.44 23.96
N LYS A 429 19.72 -9.10 24.85
CA LYS A 429 19.96 -8.55 26.20
C LYS A 429 20.85 -7.31 26.20
N GLN A 430 20.62 -6.41 25.25
CA GLN A 430 21.51 -5.28 24.97
C GLN A 430 20.73 -3.98 24.74
N TRP A 431 21.36 -2.88 25.14
CA TRP A 431 20.93 -1.54 24.78
C TRP A 431 21.50 -1.18 23.41
N VAL A 432 20.64 -0.75 22.49
CA VAL A 432 20.97 -0.52 21.09
C VAL A 432 20.39 0.79 20.59
N ASN A 433 21.11 1.47 19.69
CA ASN A 433 20.52 2.49 18.84
C ASN A 433 19.81 1.81 17.67
N PHE A 434 18.59 1.34 17.91
CA PHE A 434 17.79 0.63 16.91
C PHE A 434 17.47 1.49 15.69
N TRP A 435 17.28 2.80 15.88
CA TRP A 435 17.00 3.74 14.80
C TRP A 435 18.12 3.76 13.76
N LYS A 436 19.39 3.62 14.17
CA LYS A 436 20.53 3.47 13.24
C LYS A 436 20.44 2.24 12.35
N VAL A 437 19.81 1.17 12.83
CA VAL A 437 19.64 -0.08 12.07
C VAL A 437 18.55 0.09 11.01
N ILE A 438 17.40 0.65 11.39
CA ILE A 438 16.20 0.67 10.53
C ILE A 438 16.05 1.92 9.67
N ASP A 439 16.58 3.06 10.08
CA ASP A 439 16.42 4.32 9.35
C ASP A 439 17.47 4.47 8.24
N GLY A 440 17.15 5.29 7.24
CA GLY A 440 18.08 5.67 6.17
C GLY A 440 19.34 6.39 6.71
N PRO A 441 20.44 6.41 5.93
CA PRO A 441 21.63 7.17 6.29
C PRO A 441 21.33 8.64 6.59
N GLY A 442 21.92 9.15 7.67
CA GLY A 442 21.78 10.55 8.09
C GLY A 442 20.48 10.88 8.84
N SER A 443 19.66 9.89 9.22
CA SER A 443 18.44 10.12 10.02
C SER A 443 18.73 10.91 11.30
N GLU A 444 18.02 12.03 11.51
CA GLU A 444 18.09 12.78 12.78
C GLU A 444 17.71 11.90 13.98
N ARG A 445 16.72 11.01 13.81
CA ARG A 445 16.28 10.07 14.85
C ARG A 445 17.35 9.02 15.19
N ALA A 446 18.20 8.67 14.22
CA ALA A 446 19.30 7.73 14.43
C ALA A 446 20.54 8.34 15.10
N ASP A 447 20.57 9.66 15.31
CA ASP A 447 21.66 10.32 16.01
C ASP A 447 21.24 10.62 17.46
N PRO A 448 21.76 9.90 18.47
CA PRO A 448 21.35 10.13 19.86
C PRO A 448 21.60 11.55 20.37
N ARG A 449 22.50 12.31 19.73
CA ARG A 449 22.80 13.70 20.09
C ARG A 449 21.63 14.65 19.81
N THR A 450 20.69 14.27 18.95
CA THR A 450 19.47 15.07 18.70
C THR A 450 18.51 15.08 19.88
N TRP A 451 18.69 14.18 20.86
CA TRP A 451 17.88 14.12 22.09
C TRP A 451 17.71 15.49 22.76
N GLU A 452 18.77 16.28 22.82
CA GLU A 452 18.76 17.60 23.49
C GLU A 452 17.82 18.61 22.84
N ARG A 453 17.49 18.43 21.56
CA ARG A 453 16.58 19.30 20.82
C ARG A 453 15.12 19.10 21.24
N LEU A 454 14.77 17.90 21.73
CA LEU A 454 13.41 17.51 22.11
C LEU A 454 12.36 17.99 21.08
N ASP A 455 12.64 17.75 19.80
CA ASP A 455 11.77 18.16 18.69
C ASP A 455 11.01 16.96 18.09
N ALA A 456 10.41 17.16 16.91
CA ALA A 456 9.63 16.15 16.19
C ALA A 456 10.39 14.83 15.99
N SER A 457 11.74 14.83 15.91
CA SER A 457 12.55 13.63 15.71
C SER A 457 12.54 12.65 16.89
N THR A 458 12.17 13.12 18.09
CA THR A 458 12.08 12.33 19.32
C THR A 458 10.65 12.22 19.85
N SER A 459 9.70 12.94 19.26
CA SER A 459 8.30 12.97 19.70
C SER A 459 7.58 11.64 19.45
N TYR A 460 7.01 11.07 20.50
CA TYR A 460 6.15 9.88 20.43
C TYR A 460 4.89 10.17 19.63
N GLN A 461 4.26 11.32 19.87
CA GLN A 461 3.04 11.75 19.17
C GLN A 461 3.29 11.89 17.67
N ALA A 462 4.48 12.36 17.29
CA ALA A 462 4.89 12.52 15.89
C ALA A 462 5.09 11.19 15.16
N ILE A 463 5.79 10.25 15.79
CA ILE A 463 6.40 9.13 15.07
C ILE A 463 5.75 7.79 15.40
N CYS A 464 5.25 7.61 16.62
CA CYS A 464 4.87 6.29 17.14
C CYS A 464 3.37 6.16 17.42
N ALA A 465 2.74 7.24 17.91
CA ALA A 465 1.39 7.18 18.45
C ALA A 465 0.37 6.69 17.43
N VAL A 466 0.56 7.01 16.14
CA VAL A 466 -0.39 6.65 15.08
C VAL A 466 -0.65 5.14 14.97
N CYS A 467 0.32 4.31 15.33
CA CYS A 467 0.20 2.85 15.33
C CYS A 467 0.22 2.23 16.73
N HIS A 468 0.59 2.96 17.78
CA HIS A 468 0.82 2.41 19.11
C HIS A 468 -0.20 2.90 20.16
N THR A 469 -1.19 3.69 19.76
CA THR A 469 -2.23 4.25 20.63
C THR A 469 -3.60 4.23 19.96
N SER A 470 -4.66 4.44 20.75
CA SER A 470 -6.04 4.45 20.26
C SER A 470 -6.67 5.84 20.27
N GLN A 471 -7.42 6.10 19.20
CA GLN A 471 -8.10 7.36 18.88
C GLN A 471 -7.22 8.61 19.07
N LEU A 472 -6.11 8.65 18.34
CA LEU A 472 -5.20 9.79 18.26
C LEU A 472 -5.85 10.93 17.47
N ARG A 473 -5.87 12.15 18.02
CA ARG A 473 -6.37 13.36 17.34
C ARG A 473 -5.54 14.60 17.61
N ASN A 474 -5.54 15.52 16.66
CA ASN A 474 -5.15 16.91 16.85
C ASN A 474 -6.34 17.72 17.39
N THR A 475 -6.19 18.23 18.61
CA THR A 475 -7.21 19.01 19.32
C THR A 475 -7.58 20.34 18.66
N LYS A 476 -6.68 20.92 17.86
CA LYS A 476 -6.94 22.18 17.13
C LYS A 476 -7.68 22.01 15.81
N ARG A 477 -7.87 20.76 15.35
CA ARG A 477 -8.44 20.41 14.04
C ARG A 477 -7.62 20.96 12.86
N GLY A 478 -7.90 20.49 11.65
CA GLY A 478 -7.37 21.12 10.42
C GLY A 478 -5.88 20.89 10.09
N GLY A 479 -5.26 19.83 10.62
CA GLY A 479 -3.88 19.48 10.24
C GLY A 479 -3.16 18.61 11.25
N PHE A 480 -1.87 18.36 11.00
CA PHE A 480 -0.98 17.69 11.94
C PHE A 480 -0.12 18.73 12.68
N ASP A 481 -0.40 18.95 13.95
CA ASP A 481 0.42 19.78 14.84
C ASP A 481 0.78 18.93 16.07
N VAL A 482 2.05 18.50 16.12
CA VAL A 482 2.60 17.59 17.14
C VAL A 482 2.40 18.09 18.57
N ASN A 483 2.30 19.42 18.76
CA ASN A 483 2.16 20.04 20.07
C ASN A 483 0.73 20.02 20.59
N ASN A 484 -0.24 19.61 19.77
CA ASN A 484 -1.67 19.64 20.08
C ASN A 484 -2.34 18.28 19.89
N VAL A 485 -1.56 17.20 20.00
CA VAL A 485 -2.02 15.82 19.82
C VAL A 485 -2.36 15.17 21.16
N GLU A 486 -3.53 14.54 21.22
CA GLU A 486 -3.95 13.69 22.33
C GLU A 486 -4.49 12.35 21.81
N PHE A 487 -4.52 11.34 22.68
CA PHE A 487 -5.10 10.04 22.42
C PHE A 487 -6.01 9.61 23.57
N LYS A 488 -6.96 8.73 23.27
CA LYS A 488 -7.94 8.27 24.26
C LYS A 488 -7.36 7.17 25.16
N GLU A 489 -6.75 6.14 24.58
CA GLU A 489 -6.15 5.03 25.32
C GLU A 489 -4.72 4.73 24.85
N PRO A 490 -3.80 4.36 25.78
CA PRO A 490 -2.49 3.82 25.41
C PRO A 490 -2.64 2.38 24.90
N GLY A 491 -1.86 2.00 23.89
CA GLY A 491 -2.01 0.71 23.21
C GLY A 491 -3.15 0.71 22.20
N ILE A 492 -3.36 -0.44 21.54
CA ILE A 492 -4.43 -0.65 20.56
C ILE A 492 -5.64 -1.27 21.26
N ASP A 493 -6.73 -0.52 21.32
CA ASP A 493 -7.99 -0.87 21.97
C ASP A 493 -8.92 -1.69 21.08
N CYS A 494 -10.09 -2.03 21.61
CA CYS A 494 -11.12 -2.78 20.90
C CYS A 494 -11.65 -2.03 19.66
N GLU A 495 -11.81 -0.72 19.76
CA GLU A 495 -12.48 0.11 18.74
C GLU A 495 -11.56 0.49 17.58
N MET A 496 -10.23 0.35 17.72
CA MET A 496 -9.28 0.43 16.60
C MET A 496 -9.47 -0.72 15.59
N CYS A 497 -10.04 -1.86 16.01
CA CYS A 497 -10.34 -3.00 15.15
C CYS A 497 -11.85 -3.18 14.88
N HIS A 498 -12.70 -2.90 15.86
CA HIS A 498 -14.15 -3.08 15.72
C HIS A 498 -14.86 -1.79 15.31
N GLY A 499 -14.22 -0.64 15.39
CA GLY A 499 -14.84 0.66 15.10
C GLY A 499 -15.63 1.22 16.28
N PRO A 500 -16.24 2.41 16.08
CA PRO A 500 -16.93 3.17 17.12
C PRO A 500 -18.15 2.42 17.64
N SER A 501 -18.06 1.85 18.85
CA SER A 501 -19.02 0.89 19.36
C SER A 501 -20.00 1.49 20.37
N GLY A 502 -20.00 2.82 20.56
CA GLY A 502 -20.89 3.50 21.51
C GLY A 502 -22.38 3.22 21.28
N GLY A 503 -22.83 3.20 20.02
CA GLY A 503 -24.21 2.84 19.68
C GLY A 503 -24.58 1.43 20.15
N HIS A 504 -23.71 0.46 19.89
CA HIS A 504 -23.87 -0.91 20.35
C HIS A 504 -23.89 -1.04 21.88
N VAL A 505 -23.03 -0.31 22.59
CA VAL A 505 -23.02 -0.33 24.06
C VAL A 505 -24.35 0.18 24.61
N LEU A 506 -24.89 1.28 24.06
CA LEU A 506 -26.17 1.86 24.45
C LEU A 506 -27.34 0.90 24.16
N GLU A 507 -27.45 0.41 22.92
CA GLU A 507 -28.45 -0.58 22.50
C GLU A 507 -28.49 -1.82 23.41
N MET A 508 -27.31 -2.42 23.68
CA MET A 508 -27.23 -3.61 24.52
C MET A 508 -27.57 -3.32 25.99
N SER A 509 -27.21 -2.14 26.50
CA SER A 509 -27.57 -1.72 27.87
C SER A 509 -29.07 -1.50 28.05
N GLU A 510 -29.76 -1.09 26.99
CA GLU A 510 -31.20 -0.86 26.96
C GLU A 510 -31.99 -2.14 26.59
N HIS A 511 -31.29 -3.24 26.32
CA HIS A 511 -31.86 -4.52 25.84
C HIS A 511 -32.56 -4.42 24.47
N GLU A 512 -32.17 -3.45 23.65
CA GLU A 512 -32.71 -3.22 22.31
C GLU A 512 -31.70 -3.67 21.25
N TYR A 513 -31.71 -4.95 20.89
CA TYR A 513 -30.83 -5.47 19.84
C TYR A 513 -31.38 -5.19 18.44
N HIS A 514 -30.57 -4.53 17.61
CA HIS A 514 -30.86 -4.31 16.20
C HIS A 514 -29.89 -5.11 15.30
N PRO A 515 -30.40 -5.87 14.31
CA PRO A 515 -29.56 -6.44 13.27
C PRO A 515 -28.85 -5.34 12.50
N LYS A 516 -27.58 -5.59 12.17
CA LYS A 516 -26.70 -4.64 11.46
C LYS A 516 -25.88 -5.36 10.40
N GLU A 517 -25.37 -4.61 9.44
CA GLU A 517 -24.49 -5.17 8.41
C GLU A 517 -23.14 -5.59 9.01
N PRO A 518 -22.42 -6.55 8.40
CA PRO A 518 -21.15 -7.05 8.93
C PRO A 518 -20.07 -5.97 9.21
N LEU A 519 -20.08 -4.89 8.42
CA LEU A 519 -19.15 -3.77 8.56
C LEU A 519 -19.65 -2.65 9.49
N ASP A 520 -20.90 -2.72 9.96
CA ASP A 520 -21.42 -1.76 10.92
C ASP A 520 -20.78 -2.00 12.30
N PRO A 521 -20.14 -0.99 12.91
CA PRO A 521 -19.46 -1.13 14.20
C PRO A 521 -20.36 -1.67 15.34
N PRO A 522 -19.82 -2.49 16.27
CA PRO A 522 -18.59 -3.25 16.16
C PRO A 522 -18.58 -4.22 14.96
N VAL A 523 -17.54 -4.16 14.13
CA VAL A 523 -17.39 -5.02 12.95
C VAL A 523 -17.36 -6.50 13.30
N ASN A 524 -18.06 -7.30 12.49
CA ASN A 524 -18.08 -8.74 12.58
C ASN A 524 -17.10 -9.39 11.60
N PHE A 525 -15.89 -9.69 12.08
CA PHE A 525 -14.82 -10.31 11.30
C PHE A 525 -15.15 -11.69 10.71
N HIS A 526 -16.18 -12.38 11.21
CA HIS A 526 -16.61 -13.68 10.65
C HIS A 526 -17.47 -13.54 9.39
N LYS A 527 -17.95 -12.33 9.08
CA LYS A 527 -18.92 -12.08 8.00
C LYS A 527 -18.43 -11.07 6.96
N ILE A 528 -17.18 -10.62 7.06
CA ILE A 528 -16.55 -9.72 6.07
C ILE A 528 -15.60 -10.50 5.19
N ASP A 529 -15.36 -9.99 3.97
CA ASP A 529 -14.38 -10.59 3.07
C ASP A 529 -12.92 -10.34 3.53
N SER A 530 -12.00 -11.10 2.95
CA SER A 530 -10.58 -11.05 3.32
C SER A 530 -9.92 -9.68 3.05
N ARG A 531 -10.38 -8.93 2.05
CA ARG A 531 -9.80 -7.62 1.71
C ARG A 531 -10.18 -6.59 2.76
N LYS A 532 -11.45 -6.59 3.20
CA LYS A 532 -11.94 -5.75 4.30
C LYS A 532 -11.27 -6.12 5.62
N PHE A 533 -11.10 -7.41 5.91
CA PHE A 533 -10.33 -7.88 7.07
C PHE A 533 -8.90 -7.30 7.05
N VAL A 534 -8.17 -7.53 5.96
CA VAL A 534 -6.77 -7.08 5.83
C VAL A 534 -6.66 -5.56 5.88
N ALA A 535 -7.62 -4.82 5.33
CA ALA A 535 -7.66 -3.36 5.40
C ALA A 535 -7.74 -2.83 6.84
N ILE A 536 -8.45 -3.51 7.74
CA ILE A 536 -8.49 -3.13 9.16
C ILE A 536 -7.13 -3.32 9.82
N CYS A 537 -6.43 -4.43 9.53
CA CYS A 537 -5.07 -4.68 10.03
C CYS A 537 -4.03 -3.71 9.43
N ALA A 538 -4.24 -3.31 8.17
CA ALA A 538 -3.38 -2.39 7.43
C ALA A 538 -3.29 -0.99 8.04
N GLN A 539 -4.21 -0.60 8.92
CA GLN A 539 -4.13 0.66 9.64
C GLN A 539 -2.78 0.85 10.36
N CYS A 540 -2.17 -0.26 10.81
CA CYS A 540 -0.88 -0.28 11.49
C CYS A 540 0.17 -1.19 10.81
N HIS A 541 -0.26 -2.29 10.18
CA HIS A 541 0.66 -3.30 9.59
C HIS A 541 0.99 -3.08 8.10
N MET A 542 0.69 -1.89 7.58
CA MET A 542 1.06 -1.46 6.22
C MET A 542 2.00 -0.27 6.32
N GLN A 543 3.27 -0.48 5.95
CA GLN A 543 4.28 0.58 5.98
C GLN A 543 3.94 1.71 5.02
N SER A 544 3.34 1.37 3.88
CA SER A 544 3.09 2.33 2.81
C SER A 544 1.90 3.25 3.01
N ALA A 545 1.08 3.02 4.03
CA ALA A 545 -0.14 3.78 4.27
C ALA A 545 0.15 5.26 4.57
N ILE A 546 -0.36 6.14 3.72
CA ILE A 546 -0.33 7.60 3.88
C ILE A 546 -1.44 7.99 4.84
N ARG A 547 -1.08 8.76 5.86
CA ARG A 547 -1.99 9.16 6.93
C ARG A 547 -2.22 10.65 6.85
N ASN A 548 -3.47 11.02 6.55
CA ASN A 548 -3.92 12.41 6.53
C ASN A 548 -4.86 12.65 7.71
N PRO A 549 -4.76 13.81 8.37
CA PRO A 549 -5.71 14.18 9.40
C PRO A 549 -7.16 14.22 8.86
N GLY A 550 -8.09 13.71 9.66
CA GLY A 550 -9.52 13.84 9.43
C GLY A 550 -10.03 15.26 9.70
N PRO A 551 -11.28 15.57 9.31
CA PRO A 551 -11.88 16.90 9.47
C PRO A 551 -12.00 17.34 10.94
N ASP A 552 -12.13 16.38 11.87
CA ASP A 552 -12.18 16.63 13.30
C ASP A 552 -10.81 16.45 13.98
N GLY A 553 -9.74 16.34 13.18
CA GLY A 553 -8.36 16.20 13.63
C GLY A 553 -7.93 14.76 13.87
N GLU A 554 -8.73 13.76 13.50
CA GLU A 554 -8.39 12.34 13.72
C GLU A 554 -7.14 11.94 12.94
N LEU A 555 -6.26 11.16 13.55
CA LEU A 555 -4.96 10.80 12.95
C LEU A 555 -4.84 9.31 12.66
N ASN A 556 -5.50 8.46 13.45
CA ASN A 556 -5.48 7.01 13.25
C ASN A 556 -6.86 6.33 13.28
N TYR A 557 -7.92 7.09 13.49
CA TYR A 557 -9.32 6.63 13.50
C TYR A 557 -10.18 7.57 12.65
N ILE A 558 -11.46 7.25 12.46
CA ILE A 558 -12.39 8.06 11.66
C ILE A 558 -13.70 8.24 12.43
N SER A 559 -14.22 9.47 12.47
CA SER A 559 -15.52 9.80 13.10
C SER A 559 -16.71 9.85 12.13
N SER A 560 -16.48 9.66 10.83
CA SER A 560 -17.56 9.60 9.83
C SER A 560 -17.18 8.74 8.61
N GLY A 561 -18.05 7.81 8.22
CA GLY A 561 -17.80 6.89 7.11
C GLY A 561 -17.28 5.53 7.59
N GLU A 562 -16.62 4.78 6.70
CA GLU A 562 -15.99 3.50 7.02
C GLU A 562 -14.78 3.73 7.95
N PHE A 563 -14.77 3.12 9.15
CA PHE A 563 -13.92 3.55 10.27
C PHE A 563 -12.41 3.37 10.05
N PHE A 564 -12.01 2.43 9.19
CA PHE A 564 -10.59 2.17 8.87
C PHE A 564 -10.12 2.94 7.62
N GLY A 565 -11.06 3.48 6.83
CA GLY A 565 -10.83 4.35 5.68
C GLY A 565 -10.07 3.74 4.51
N ASP A 566 -10.19 4.38 3.35
CA ASP A 566 -9.35 4.11 2.18
C ASP A 566 -8.10 4.98 2.22
N ARG A 567 -7.02 4.47 2.82
CA ARG A 567 -5.72 5.18 2.85
C ARG A 567 -4.94 4.91 1.57
N LEU A 568 -4.51 5.99 0.92
CA LEU A 568 -3.55 5.90 -0.19
C LEU A 568 -2.21 5.34 0.30
N ARG A 569 -1.48 4.74 -0.63
CA ARG A 569 -0.15 4.16 -0.41
C ARG A 569 0.91 4.98 -1.11
N GLN A 570 2.07 5.12 -0.51
CA GLN A 570 3.24 5.62 -1.21
C GLN A 570 3.71 4.58 -2.23
N PRO A 571 4.14 4.98 -3.45
CA PRO A 571 4.70 4.06 -4.44
C PRO A 571 5.92 3.30 -3.92
N PHE A 572 5.98 1.98 -4.12
CA PHE A 572 7.07 1.15 -3.59
C PHE A 572 8.44 1.45 -4.17
N GLY A 573 8.49 1.98 -5.40
CA GLY A 573 9.72 2.50 -6.00
C GLY A 573 10.31 3.70 -5.26
N GLU A 574 9.56 4.30 -4.32
CA GLU A 574 9.94 5.49 -3.56
C GLU A 574 10.38 5.21 -2.12
N PHE A 575 10.43 3.95 -1.70
CA PHE A 575 10.89 3.56 -0.36
C PHE A 575 12.39 3.29 -0.34
N SER A 576 13.00 3.33 0.86
CA SER A 576 14.38 2.89 1.04
C SER A 576 14.58 1.46 0.56
N ARG A 577 15.69 1.20 -0.15
CA ARG A 577 16.08 -0.17 -0.55
C ARG A 577 16.45 -1.04 0.65
N LYS A 578 16.65 -0.47 1.85
CA LYS A 578 16.75 -1.27 3.09
C LYS A 578 15.50 -2.11 3.35
N GLY A 579 14.33 -1.67 2.89
CA GLY A 579 13.06 -2.38 3.00
C GLY A 579 12.88 -3.54 2.01
N PHE A 580 13.80 -3.75 1.07
CA PHE A 580 13.64 -4.67 -0.05
C PHE A 580 14.86 -5.58 -0.25
N TYR A 581 14.61 -6.79 -0.71
CA TYR A 581 15.59 -7.62 -1.40
C TYR A 581 15.71 -7.16 -2.87
N LYS A 582 16.82 -7.55 -3.52
CA LYS A 582 17.10 -7.16 -4.92
C LYS A 582 16.08 -7.73 -5.92
N ASP A 583 15.44 -8.84 -5.58
CA ASP A 583 14.36 -9.46 -6.35
C ASP A 583 12.99 -8.80 -6.11
N GLY A 584 12.95 -7.72 -5.31
CA GLY A 584 11.73 -6.98 -5.00
C GLY A 584 10.95 -7.49 -3.80
N ARG A 585 11.33 -8.63 -3.19
CA ARG A 585 10.69 -9.12 -1.97
C ARG A 585 10.88 -8.12 -0.82
N PHE A 586 9.86 -7.96 0.01
CA PHE A 586 9.97 -7.13 1.20
C PHE A 586 10.88 -7.79 2.24
N ARG A 587 11.71 -6.96 2.88
CA ARG A 587 12.68 -7.38 3.88
C ARG A 587 12.29 -7.00 5.30
N GLN A 588 11.35 -6.08 5.51
CA GLN A 588 10.98 -5.62 6.84
C GLN A 588 9.54 -6.04 7.19
N THR A 589 9.32 -6.44 8.44
CA THR A 589 7.99 -6.85 8.96
C THR A 589 6.93 -5.75 8.95
N THR A 590 7.34 -4.50 8.79
CA THR A 590 6.43 -3.39 8.55
C THR A 590 5.69 -3.50 7.21
N PHE A 591 6.22 -4.23 6.22
CA PHE A 591 5.60 -4.50 4.92
C PHE A 591 4.80 -5.81 4.88
N ILE A 592 4.32 -6.30 6.02
CA ILE A 592 3.68 -7.61 6.13
C ILE A 592 2.37 -7.70 5.33
N VAL A 593 1.57 -6.61 5.32
CA VAL A 593 0.35 -6.54 4.50
C VAL A 593 0.71 -6.50 3.02
N GLU A 594 1.69 -5.69 2.63
CA GLU A 594 2.16 -5.61 1.25
C GLU A 594 2.67 -6.95 0.74
N ALA A 595 3.41 -7.70 1.58
CA ALA A 595 3.83 -9.06 1.26
C ALA A 595 2.63 -10.00 1.09
N LEU A 596 1.69 -10.02 2.05
CA LEU A 596 0.48 -10.86 1.96
C LEU A 596 -0.34 -10.56 0.71
N GLU A 597 -0.49 -9.30 0.33
CA GLU A 597 -1.23 -8.92 -0.86
C GLU A 597 -0.59 -9.40 -2.18
N ARG A 598 0.72 -9.68 -2.18
CA ARG A 598 1.41 -10.31 -3.32
C ARG A 598 1.15 -11.82 -3.41
N SER A 599 0.75 -12.45 -2.30
CA SER A 599 0.50 -13.89 -2.26
C SER A 599 -0.64 -14.33 -3.19
N ARG A 600 -0.53 -15.54 -3.73
CA ARG A 600 -1.64 -16.15 -4.48
C ARG A 600 -2.79 -16.52 -3.54
N CYS A 601 -2.50 -16.83 -2.28
CA CYS A 601 -3.49 -17.03 -1.22
C CYS A 601 -4.43 -15.84 -1.08
N PHE A 602 -3.92 -14.60 -1.10
CA PHE A 602 -4.75 -13.40 -1.02
C PHE A 602 -5.38 -13.01 -2.37
N LYS A 603 -4.64 -13.17 -3.47
CA LYS A 603 -5.12 -12.75 -4.80
C LYS A 603 -6.22 -13.67 -5.35
N LYS A 604 -6.14 -14.97 -5.08
CA LYS A 604 -7.01 -16.00 -5.68
C LYS A 604 -7.91 -16.75 -4.70
N ALA A 605 -7.69 -16.59 -3.40
CA ALA A 605 -8.53 -17.16 -2.36
C ALA A 605 -8.92 -16.07 -1.33
N GLU A 606 -9.68 -16.44 -0.31
CA GLU A 606 -10.18 -15.52 0.72
C GLU A 606 -9.33 -15.59 2.02
N VAL A 607 -8.01 -15.72 1.89
CA VAL A 607 -7.10 -15.71 3.06
C VAL A 607 -6.99 -14.30 3.63
N SER A 608 -7.14 -14.19 4.96
CA SER A 608 -6.94 -12.95 5.72
C SER A 608 -5.93 -13.17 6.84
N CYS A 609 -5.60 -12.12 7.60
CA CYS A 609 -4.75 -12.27 8.79
C CYS A 609 -5.36 -13.25 9.80
N GLY A 610 -6.70 -13.27 9.94
CA GLY A 610 -7.44 -14.17 10.83
C GLY A 610 -7.44 -15.64 10.43
N SER A 611 -7.01 -15.96 9.20
CA SER A 611 -6.78 -17.36 8.80
C SER A 611 -5.63 -18.01 9.57
N CYS A 612 -4.67 -17.20 10.04
CA CYS A 612 -3.45 -17.65 10.70
C CYS A 612 -3.29 -17.10 12.13
N HIS A 613 -3.81 -15.91 12.39
CA HIS A 613 -3.67 -15.20 13.66
C HIS A 613 -4.98 -15.16 14.45
N ASP A 614 -4.84 -15.19 15.77
CA ASP A 614 -5.92 -14.94 16.72
C ASP A 614 -5.47 -13.86 17.73
N PRO A 615 -5.99 -12.62 17.63
CA PRO A 615 -5.61 -11.54 18.54
C PRO A 615 -6.20 -11.69 19.95
N HIS A 616 -7.15 -12.61 20.16
CA HIS A 616 -7.92 -12.76 21.39
C HIS A 616 -7.81 -14.19 21.97
N SER A 617 -6.76 -14.92 21.62
CA SER A 617 -6.56 -16.29 22.09
C SER A 617 -6.36 -16.34 23.61
N ASP A 618 -6.87 -17.39 24.25
CA ASP A 618 -6.70 -17.65 25.68
C ASP A 618 -5.24 -17.83 26.10
N ASP A 619 -4.36 -18.16 25.16
CA ASP A 619 -2.92 -18.28 25.36
C ASP A 619 -2.13 -16.98 25.11
N SER A 620 -2.80 -15.83 24.95
CA SER A 620 -2.20 -14.53 24.57
C SER A 620 -0.95 -14.14 25.35
N ALA A 621 -0.91 -14.36 26.67
CA ALA A 621 0.28 -14.09 27.49
C ALA A 621 1.52 -14.90 27.07
N SER A 622 1.32 -16.13 26.59
CA SER A 622 2.38 -17.06 26.18
C SER A 622 2.57 -17.15 24.66
N ASN A 623 1.71 -16.49 23.87
CA ASN A 623 1.70 -16.51 22.42
C ASN A 623 2.12 -15.14 21.86
N PRO A 624 3.44 -14.83 21.84
CA PRO A 624 3.93 -13.52 21.44
C PRO A 624 3.65 -13.19 19.96
N THR A 625 3.29 -14.17 19.15
CA THR A 625 2.98 -14.01 17.72
C THR A 625 1.49 -14.07 17.41
N SER A 626 0.63 -14.28 18.43
CA SER A 626 -0.82 -14.38 18.26
C SER A 626 -1.21 -15.38 17.18
N LEU A 627 -0.53 -16.54 17.13
CA LEU A 627 -0.79 -17.58 16.13
C LEU A 627 -1.98 -18.43 16.58
N ARG A 628 -2.94 -18.64 15.68
CA ARG A 628 -4.12 -19.48 15.91
C ARG A 628 -3.75 -20.95 16.12
N PHE A 629 -2.74 -21.43 15.40
CA PHE A 629 -2.27 -22.81 15.46
C PHE A 629 -0.80 -22.87 15.88
N ARG A 630 -0.49 -22.32 17.06
CA ARG A 630 0.90 -22.20 17.54
C ARG A 630 1.66 -23.53 17.54
N ASP A 631 1.03 -24.58 18.06
CA ASP A 631 1.67 -25.89 18.25
C ASP A 631 1.52 -26.79 17.01
N GLN A 632 0.68 -26.41 16.04
CA GLN A 632 0.41 -27.15 14.80
C GLN A 632 0.31 -26.20 13.60
N PRO A 633 1.40 -25.50 13.23
CA PRO A 633 1.36 -24.39 12.28
C PRO A 633 0.87 -24.78 10.88
N ASP A 634 1.05 -26.03 10.44
CA ASP A 634 0.61 -26.48 9.11
C ASP A 634 -0.93 -26.52 8.96
N LEU A 635 -1.68 -26.42 10.06
CA LEU A 635 -3.14 -26.28 10.01
C LEU A 635 -3.58 -24.96 9.35
N MET A 636 -2.72 -23.93 9.35
CA MET A 636 -2.95 -22.69 8.60
C MET A 636 -3.02 -22.95 7.08
N CYS A 637 -2.25 -23.92 6.58
CA CYS A 637 -2.12 -24.21 5.16
C CYS A 637 -3.08 -25.32 4.72
N THR A 638 -3.14 -26.40 5.51
CA THR A 638 -3.92 -27.61 5.19
C THR A 638 -5.43 -27.44 5.38
N GLY A 639 -5.91 -26.25 5.75
CA GLY A 639 -7.32 -25.86 5.61
C GLY A 639 -7.77 -25.89 4.16
N CYS A 640 -6.93 -25.38 3.24
CA CYS A 640 -7.18 -25.40 1.80
C CYS A 640 -6.39 -26.50 1.08
N HIS A 641 -5.16 -26.78 1.54
CA HIS A 641 -4.29 -27.80 0.95
C HIS A 641 -4.44 -29.14 1.68
N ASN A 642 -5.66 -29.68 1.71
CA ASN A 642 -6.02 -30.84 2.51
C ASN A 642 -5.26 -32.12 2.10
N GLN A 643 -4.80 -32.22 0.85
CA GLN A 643 -4.04 -33.35 0.35
C GLN A 643 -2.73 -33.56 1.10
N PHE A 644 -2.15 -32.50 1.66
CA PHE A 644 -0.88 -32.56 2.39
C PHE A 644 -1.05 -32.89 3.88
N ARG A 645 -2.26 -33.22 4.32
CA ARG A 645 -2.47 -33.86 5.65
C ARG A 645 -2.01 -35.31 5.66
N ASP A 646 -1.92 -35.94 4.49
CA ASP A 646 -1.44 -37.30 4.35
C ASP A 646 0.10 -37.36 4.47
N PRO A 647 0.66 -38.17 5.40
CA PRO A 647 2.10 -38.27 5.62
C PRO A 647 2.90 -38.69 4.37
N VAL A 648 2.32 -39.51 3.50
CA VAL A 648 2.97 -39.94 2.25
C VAL A 648 3.00 -38.78 1.26
N ALA A 649 1.88 -38.07 1.09
CA ALA A 649 1.81 -36.91 0.21
C ALA A 649 2.76 -35.80 0.63
N ILE A 650 2.85 -35.47 1.92
CA ILE A 650 3.78 -34.44 2.39
C ILE A 650 5.24 -34.90 2.25
N THR A 651 5.56 -36.16 2.54
CA THR A 651 6.93 -36.68 2.31
C THR A 651 7.31 -36.69 0.83
N GLN A 652 6.36 -36.97 -0.07
CA GLN A 652 6.61 -36.86 -1.51
C GLN A 652 6.80 -35.42 -1.96
N HIS A 653 6.05 -34.48 -1.39
CA HIS A 653 6.14 -33.07 -1.73
C HIS A 653 7.41 -32.40 -1.18
N SER A 654 7.71 -32.61 0.10
CA SER A 654 8.87 -32.01 0.78
C SER A 654 10.17 -32.75 0.51
N HIS A 655 10.10 -34.03 0.11
CA HIS A 655 11.23 -34.96 0.07
C HIS A 655 11.92 -35.18 1.43
N HIS A 656 11.22 -34.89 2.52
CA HIS A 656 11.68 -35.08 3.89
C HIS A 656 10.74 -36.02 4.67
N PRO A 657 11.22 -36.67 5.75
CA PRO A 657 10.35 -37.44 6.64
C PRO A 657 9.18 -36.57 7.14
N ALA A 658 7.96 -37.10 7.16
CA ALA A 658 6.74 -36.33 7.44
C ALA A 658 6.81 -35.50 8.72
N GLU A 659 7.41 -36.05 9.79
CA GLU A 659 7.51 -35.39 11.10
C GLU A 659 8.70 -34.42 11.25
N SER A 660 9.53 -34.28 10.22
CA SER A 660 10.71 -33.39 10.30
C SER A 660 10.33 -31.92 10.14
N GLU A 661 11.12 -31.01 10.73
CA GLU A 661 10.95 -29.55 10.54
C GLU A 661 11.00 -29.14 9.06
N ALA A 662 11.73 -29.90 8.24
CA ALA A 662 11.86 -29.66 6.81
C ALA A 662 10.60 -30.06 6.01
N SER A 663 9.67 -30.82 6.59
CA SER A 663 8.35 -31.11 6.01
C SER A 663 7.28 -30.10 6.39
N ARG A 664 7.57 -29.13 7.28
CA ARG A 664 6.62 -28.09 7.67
C ARG A 664 6.41 -27.11 6.52
N CYS A 665 5.16 -26.77 6.23
CA CYS A 665 4.81 -25.83 5.16
C CYS A 665 5.51 -24.48 5.38
N ILE A 666 5.51 -24.01 6.63
CA ILE A 666 6.09 -22.72 7.01
C ILE A 666 7.63 -22.67 6.91
N SER A 667 8.30 -23.81 6.82
CA SER A 667 9.77 -23.86 6.69
C SER A 667 10.22 -23.42 5.29
N CYS A 668 9.47 -23.82 4.26
CA CYS A 668 9.78 -23.53 2.87
C CYS A 668 8.97 -22.36 2.30
N HIS A 669 7.66 -22.34 2.54
CA HIS A 669 6.76 -21.33 1.95
C HIS A 669 6.72 -20.02 2.74
N MET A 670 7.08 -20.03 4.03
CA MET A 670 7.16 -18.83 4.87
C MET A 670 8.55 -18.68 5.52
N PRO A 671 9.64 -18.62 4.73
CA PRO A 671 10.99 -18.65 5.28
C PRO A 671 11.25 -17.45 6.20
N ARG A 672 12.17 -17.60 7.17
CA ARG A 672 12.56 -16.52 8.08
C ARG A 672 13.49 -15.53 7.37
N ILE A 673 12.92 -14.63 6.58
CA ILE A 673 13.67 -13.63 5.79
C ILE A 673 13.21 -12.18 6.04
N MET A 674 12.20 -11.96 6.88
CA MET A 674 11.77 -10.60 7.22
C MET A 674 12.48 -10.12 8.48
N ASP A 675 13.28 -9.06 8.39
CA ASP A 675 13.87 -8.39 9.54
C ASP A 675 12.77 -7.76 10.43
N ALA A 676 12.82 -8.04 11.72
CA ALA A 676 11.87 -7.60 12.73
C ALA A 676 12.60 -7.39 14.05
N LEU A 677 12.72 -6.16 14.56
CA LEU A 677 13.26 -5.90 15.91
C LEU A 677 14.53 -6.72 16.25
N LEU A 678 15.48 -6.76 15.29
CA LEU A 678 16.76 -7.51 15.37
C LEU A 678 16.65 -9.04 15.44
N PHE A 679 15.58 -9.63 14.89
CA PHE A 679 15.47 -11.05 14.53
C PHE A 679 14.85 -11.23 13.13
N ARG A 680 14.77 -12.48 12.63
CA ARG A 680 14.10 -12.80 11.35
C ARG A 680 12.75 -13.48 11.57
N ALA A 681 11.68 -12.79 11.19
CA ALA A 681 10.31 -13.28 11.17
C ALA A 681 9.99 -14.03 9.87
N ARG A 682 8.90 -14.80 9.90
CA ARG A 682 8.37 -15.57 8.77
C ARG A 682 7.89 -14.62 7.65
N TYR A 683 8.13 -15.00 6.40
CA TYR A 683 7.71 -14.22 5.22
C TYR A 683 6.24 -14.44 4.88
N HIS A 684 5.53 -13.36 4.53
CA HIS A 684 4.07 -13.37 4.39
C HIS A 684 3.59 -13.29 2.94
N GLN A 685 4.49 -13.19 1.96
CA GLN A 685 4.08 -13.40 0.56
C GLN A 685 3.71 -14.85 0.28
N ILE A 686 4.19 -15.79 1.11
CA ILE A 686 3.92 -17.22 0.98
C ILE A 686 4.34 -17.68 -0.42
N ASP A 687 5.63 -17.96 -0.58
CA ASP A 687 6.16 -18.40 -1.87
C ASP A 687 5.48 -19.72 -2.27
N ASP A 688 5.02 -19.86 -3.51
CA ASP A 688 4.36 -21.07 -4.04
C ASP A 688 5.39 -22.02 -4.69
#